data_AF-A0A402ACW5-F1
#
_entry.id   AF-A0A402ACW5-F1
#
_cell.length_a   1.000
_cell.length_b   1.000
_cell.length_c   1.000
_cell.angle_alpha   90.00
_cell.angle_beta   90.00
_cell.angle_gamma   90.00
#
_symmetry.space_group_name_H-M   'P 1'
#
loop_
_entity.id
_entity.type
_entity.pdbx_description
1 polymer ?
#
loop_
_entity_poly.entity_id
_entity_poly.type
_entity_poly.pdbx_seq_one_letter_code
_entity_poly.pdbx_strand_id
1 'polypeptide(L)'
;MNPNSPWLLLLVFIGCAIVSTLLCQVARLLFPKFRSGEHKPGTHRADLPTGKREIRTIELPLVGGPAFTLAIIGVGIASGYLLDFSLDQWILLFISLGAMLGYVLVGFLDDWRKVYRNEGLSEIAKFSGVFLVGAIAAALYFYLLPQSGQISYSLWKDLPILNTFLCPTPIAHHPEICSVAGNPVAYYGWLIFLMLMTGVIGSLTSVSVDFSDGLDGLAGGLVFSASLGLGIVVTGLVGTQPNGVVLEVLALLGAGAILGYLPWNWPSAWAARRGHATRRAKIYMGDSGALGMGGLLAMIAIFSRNETLLLMIGGAFVLEGLSALISARVLTRFFRRYLTILRFAHTETFVPHTEFPLPFLATPLHHHFDLLGWDRRRLVYAAWALGACFAVLGIMVSLVPFSWQRYIGRFLIILLAILIWSSGSWSKNYFVGKHLVAGARRYRLALYYGYPFRIMGLRLYHLVEVVEASEDVIETPAEELALWQRMTIFDARAMLGLYCYRAGYYPAAQAQWTRIPERNRILRPEIVHLLNELESQLALEKQETQPIRRQDILRKKEEPILEGNLPPADLPNPYEPVSEEESHSGPLQIWTTNTPDYPIESDDEELRITTPLNGEVLVSKQTKELPNKENSPSTNNRTHTSRRQELPKK
;
A
#
# COMPACT_ATOMS: atom_id res chain seq x y z
N MET A 1 -24.99 -24.81 -35.78
CA MET A 1 -25.82 -24.06 -34.80
C MET A 1 -25.50 -22.59 -34.97
N ASN A 2 -26.42 -21.66 -34.70
CA ASN A 2 -26.13 -20.23 -34.91
C ASN A 2 -25.00 -19.81 -33.93
N PRO A 3 -23.79 -19.44 -34.39
CA PRO A 3 -22.64 -19.15 -33.52
C PRO A 3 -22.89 -17.94 -32.61
N ASN A 4 -23.92 -17.15 -32.89
CA ASN A 4 -24.33 -15.98 -32.12
C ASN A 4 -25.40 -16.28 -31.06
N SER A 5 -25.61 -17.55 -30.68
CA SER A 5 -26.60 -17.84 -29.63
C SER A 5 -26.04 -17.39 -28.27
N PRO A 6 -26.73 -16.49 -27.54
CA PRO A 6 -26.26 -15.98 -26.26
C PRO A 6 -26.10 -17.09 -25.21
N TRP A 7 -26.80 -18.21 -25.39
CA TRP A 7 -26.70 -19.40 -24.55
C TRP A 7 -25.31 -20.06 -24.61
N LEU A 8 -24.69 -20.16 -25.79
CA LEU A 8 -23.35 -20.75 -25.92
C LEU A 8 -22.30 -19.92 -25.19
N LEU A 9 -22.36 -18.60 -25.33
CA LEU A 9 -21.45 -17.66 -24.65
C LEU A 9 -21.62 -17.71 -23.13
N LEU A 10 -22.86 -17.80 -22.65
CA LEU A 10 -23.17 -17.99 -21.24
C LEU A 10 -22.66 -19.34 -20.71
N LEU A 11 -22.74 -20.42 -21.51
CA LEU A 11 -22.13 -21.71 -21.17
C LEU A 11 -20.61 -21.63 -21.08
N VAL A 12 -19.94 -20.89 -21.97
CA VAL A 12 -18.49 -20.67 -21.90
C VAL A 12 -18.11 -19.91 -20.62
N PHE A 13 -18.85 -18.86 -20.28
CA PHE A 13 -18.64 -18.08 -19.05
C PHE A 13 -18.81 -18.94 -17.78
N ILE A 14 -19.94 -19.66 -17.66
CA ILE A 14 -20.21 -20.53 -16.51
C ILE A 14 -19.23 -21.70 -16.45
N GLY A 15 -18.94 -22.32 -17.60
CA GLY A 15 -17.97 -23.41 -17.71
C GLY A 15 -16.59 -22.99 -17.23
N CYS A 16 -16.12 -21.80 -17.63
CA CYS A 16 -14.86 -21.25 -17.16
C CYS A 16 -14.85 -21.00 -15.65
N ALA A 17 -15.94 -20.46 -15.09
CA ALA A 17 -16.06 -20.29 -13.64
C ALA A 17 -15.98 -21.62 -12.88
N ILE A 18 -16.71 -22.64 -13.32
CA ILE A 18 -16.68 -23.98 -12.69
C ILE A 18 -15.27 -24.58 -12.80
N VAL A 19 -14.67 -24.62 -13.99
CA VAL A 19 -13.32 -25.18 -14.18
C VAL A 19 -12.30 -24.43 -13.34
N SER A 20 -12.39 -23.09 -13.26
CA SER A 20 -11.51 -22.30 -12.42
C SER A 20 -11.70 -22.60 -10.93
N THR A 21 -12.94 -22.78 -10.43
CA THR A 21 -13.14 -23.16 -9.02
C THR A 21 -12.47 -24.49 -8.70
N LEU A 22 -12.61 -25.48 -9.59
CA LEU A 22 -12.06 -26.83 -9.43
C LEU A 22 -10.53 -26.81 -9.49
N LEU A 23 -9.95 -26.12 -10.47
CA LEU A 23 -8.50 -26.02 -10.60
C LEU A 23 -7.88 -25.28 -9.42
N CYS A 24 -8.49 -24.20 -8.91
CA CYS A 24 -8.01 -23.55 -7.69
C CYS A 24 -8.07 -24.48 -6.47
N GLN A 25 -9.11 -25.31 -6.36
CA GLN A 25 -9.22 -26.32 -5.29
C GLN A 25 -8.11 -27.38 -5.40
N VAL A 26 -7.89 -27.92 -6.59
CA VAL A 26 -6.86 -28.94 -6.87
C VAL A 26 -5.46 -28.35 -6.63
N ALA A 27 -5.19 -27.15 -7.14
CA ALA A 27 -3.89 -26.48 -6.97
C ALA A 27 -3.57 -26.22 -5.49
N ARG A 28 -4.57 -25.86 -4.68
CA ARG A 28 -4.41 -25.72 -3.22
C ARG A 28 -4.03 -27.04 -2.54
N LEU A 29 -4.54 -28.17 -3.02
CA LEU A 29 -4.23 -29.49 -2.47
C LEU A 29 -2.85 -29.99 -2.91
N LEU A 30 -2.46 -29.75 -4.16
CA LEU A 30 -1.20 -30.22 -4.74
C LEU A 30 0.02 -29.41 -4.26
N PHE A 31 -0.12 -28.10 -4.10
CA PHE A 31 1.01 -27.20 -3.80
C PHE A 31 0.85 -26.45 -2.46
N PRO A 32 0.69 -27.14 -1.31
CA PRO A 32 0.48 -26.49 -0.03
C PRO A 32 1.75 -25.79 0.51
N LYS A 33 2.92 -26.12 -0.03
CA LYS A 33 4.24 -25.59 0.38
C LYS A 33 4.71 -24.39 -0.47
N PHE A 34 4.08 -24.12 -1.62
CA PHE A 34 4.44 -22.96 -2.46
C PHE A 34 3.78 -21.70 -1.90
N ARG A 35 4.37 -21.17 -0.83
CA ARG A 35 3.81 -20.11 -0.01
C ARG A 35 4.63 -18.84 -0.16
N SER A 36 3.94 -17.70 -0.26
CA SER A 36 4.62 -16.42 -0.22
C SER A 36 5.22 -16.22 1.17
N GLY A 37 6.55 -16.09 1.26
CA GLY A 37 7.24 -15.60 2.44
C GLY A 37 7.05 -14.10 2.67
N GLU A 38 6.26 -13.44 1.81
CA GLU A 38 5.93 -12.03 1.92
C GLU A 38 5.20 -11.77 3.24
N HIS A 39 5.94 -11.18 4.17
CA HIS A 39 5.37 -10.43 5.26
C HIS A 39 4.53 -9.33 4.63
N LYS A 40 3.22 -9.54 4.51
CA LYS A 40 2.24 -8.46 4.47
C LYS A 40 1.91 -8.14 5.94
N PRO A 41 2.78 -7.44 6.70
CA PRO A 41 2.31 -6.89 7.96
C PRO A 41 1.09 -6.04 7.60
N GLY A 42 0.05 -6.09 8.43
CA GLY A 42 -0.93 -5.01 8.36
C GLY A 42 -0.14 -3.71 8.43
N THR A 43 -0.25 -2.83 7.43
CA THR A 43 0.55 -1.61 7.34
C THR A 43 0.36 -0.86 8.65
N HIS A 44 1.36 -0.98 9.53
CA HIS A 44 1.23 -0.48 10.89
C HIS A 44 1.63 0.99 10.84
N ARG A 45 0.70 1.84 11.22
CA ARG A 45 0.95 3.25 11.42
C ARG A 45 1.80 3.42 12.68
N ALA A 46 3.01 3.96 12.54
CA ALA A 46 3.90 4.21 13.67
C ALA A 46 3.26 5.10 14.77
N ASP A 47 2.23 5.86 14.40
CA ASP A 47 1.44 6.77 15.24
C ASP A 47 0.27 6.10 15.99
N LEU A 48 -0.10 4.85 15.69
CA LEU A 48 -1.11 4.12 16.46
C LEU A 48 -0.43 3.35 17.61
N PRO A 49 -1.03 3.29 18.81
CA PRO A 49 -0.45 2.54 19.91
C PRO A 49 -0.28 1.09 19.47
N THR A 50 0.96 0.61 19.50
CA THR A 50 1.30 -0.81 19.45
C THR A 50 0.70 -1.45 20.70
N GLY A 51 -0.61 -1.71 20.68
CA GLY A 51 -1.12 -2.80 21.50
C GLY A 51 -0.27 -4.00 21.14
N LYS A 52 0.45 -4.57 22.11
CA LYS A 52 1.35 -5.74 22.01
C LYS A 52 0.71 -6.88 21.21
N ARG A 53 0.63 -6.75 19.90
CA ARG A 53 -0.10 -7.64 19.00
C ARG A 53 0.91 -8.08 17.97
N GLU A 54 1.49 -9.24 18.22
CA GLU A 54 2.21 -9.99 17.20
C GLU A 54 1.23 -10.23 16.05
N ILE A 55 1.48 -9.57 14.93
CA ILE A 55 0.79 -9.85 13.68
C ILE A 55 1.24 -11.25 13.28
N ARG A 56 0.42 -12.28 13.55
CA ARG A 56 0.70 -13.63 13.04
C ARG A 56 0.69 -13.57 11.51
N THR A 57 1.88 -13.66 10.92
CA THR A 57 2.07 -13.80 9.48
C THR A 57 1.55 -15.18 9.09
N ILE A 58 0.46 -15.20 8.32
CA ILE A 58 -0.08 -16.46 7.79
C ILE A 58 0.19 -16.44 6.29
N GLU A 59 1.14 -17.26 5.88
CA GLU A 59 1.51 -17.49 4.49
C GLU A 59 0.42 -18.31 3.79
N LEU A 60 -0.16 -17.76 2.71
CA LEU A 60 -1.11 -18.47 1.86
C LEU A 60 -0.42 -18.97 0.58
N PRO A 61 -0.92 -20.05 -0.04
CA PRO A 61 -0.36 -20.58 -1.28
C PRO A 61 -0.56 -19.61 -2.46
N LEU A 62 0.50 -19.37 -3.22
CA LEU A 62 0.55 -18.55 -4.45
C LEU A 62 0.18 -19.41 -5.67
N VAL A 63 -1.05 -19.90 -5.71
CA VAL A 63 -1.49 -20.86 -6.73
C VAL A 63 -2.71 -20.40 -7.53
N GLY A 64 -3.27 -19.22 -7.20
CA GLY A 64 -4.45 -18.69 -7.85
C GLY A 64 -4.21 -18.41 -9.33
N GLY A 65 -3.19 -17.59 -9.62
CA GLY A 65 -2.79 -17.19 -10.99
C GLY A 65 -2.69 -18.37 -11.96
N PRO A 66 -1.73 -19.29 -11.74
CA PRO A 66 -1.55 -20.44 -12.63
C PRO A 66 -2.80 -21.34 -12.76
N ALA A 67 -3.62 -21.45 -11.72
CA ALA A 67 -4.79 -22.31 -11.76
C ALA A 67 -5.90 -21.77 -12.67
N PHE A 68 -6.23 -20.48 -12.56
CA PHE A 68 -7.29 -19.92 -13.42
C PHE A 68 -6.79 -19.63 -14.84
N THR A 69 -5.49 -19.45 -15.07
CA THR A 69 -4.94 -19.31 -16.42
C THR A 69 -5.05 -20.60 -17.21
N LEU A 70 -4.81 -21.75 -16.58
CA LEU A 70 -5.09 -23.07 -17.16
C LEU A 70 -6.58 -23.25 -17.48
N ALA A 71 -7.48 -22.72 -16.64
CA ALA A 71 -8.91 -22.72 -16.92
C ALA A 71 -9.24 -21.89 -18.18
N ILE A 72 -8.67 -20.69 -18.30
CA ILE A 72 -8.88 -19.80 -19.45
C ILE A 72 -8.36 -20.45 -20.74
N ILE A 73 -7.17 -21.06 -20.72
CA ILE A 73 -6.61 -21.73 -21.90
C ILE A 73 -7.46 -22.94 -22.29
N GLY A 74 -7.78 -23.83 -21.33
CA GLY A 74 -8.54 -25.04 -21.60
C GLY A 74 -9.95 -24.76 -22.11
N VAL A 75 -10.68 -23.87 -21.43
CA VAL A 75 -12.04 -23.50 -21.84
C VAL A 75 -12.03 -22.62 -23.09
N GLY A 76 -10.99 -21.80 -23.30
CA GLY A 76 -10.80 -21.03 -24.52
C GLY A 76 -10.64 -21.91 -25.76
N ILE A 77 -9.77 -22.93 -25.70
CA ILE A 77 -9.64 -23.90 -26.79
C ILE A 77 -10.95 -24.66 -27.00
N ALA A 78 -11.62 -25.11 -25.93
CA ALA A 78 -12.91 -25.78 -26.05
C ALA A 78 -13.98 -24.87 -26.69
N SER A 79 -14.00 -23.58 -26.36
CA SER A 79 -14.95 -22.61 -26.92
C SER A 79 -14.72 -22.39 -28.41
N GLY A 80 -13.47 -22.44 -28.90
CA GLY A 80 -13.18 -22.33 -30.33
C GLY A 80 -13.74 -23.49 -31.13
N TYR A 81 -13.75 -24.70 -30.57
CA TYR A 81 -14.43 -25.86 -31.18
C TYR A 81 -15.97 -25.77 -31.07
N LEU A 82 -16.50 -25.24 -29.97
CA LEU A 82 -17.96 -25.12 -29.76
C LEU A 82 -18.61 -24.04 -30.65
N LEU A 83 -17.86 -22.99 -30.98
CA LEU A 83 -18.33 -21.85 -31.77
C LEU A 83 -17.86 -21.91 -33.23
N ASP A 84 -17.25 -23.02 -33.66
CA ASP A 84 -16.74 -23.25 -35.01
C ASP A 84 -15.85 -22.10 -35.53
N PHE A 85 -14.78 -21.79 -34.79
CA PHE A 85 -13.91 -20.67 -35.13
C PHE A 85 -13.24 -20.83 -36.50
N SER A 86 -13.20 -19.72 -37.25
CA SER A 86 -12.41 -19.62 -38.48
C SER A 86 -10.90 -19.65 -38.18
N LEU A 87 -10.08 -19.89 -39.19
CA LEU A 87 -8.62 -19.93 -39.03
C LEU A 87 -8.08 -18.62 -38.44
N ASP A 88 -8.55 -17.47 -38.92
CA ASP A 88 -8.15 -16.16 -38.41
C ASP A 88 -8.58 -15.96 -36.94
N GLN A 89 -9.76 -16.46 -36.58
CA GLN A 89 -10.25 -16.42 -35.20
C GLN A 89 -9.40 -17.30 -34.27
N TRP A 90 -8.98 -18.49 -34.73
CA TRP A 90 -8.04 -19.35 -34.00
C TRP A 90 -6.69 -18.68 -33.80
N ILE A 91 -6.14 -18.06 -34.83
CA ILE A 91 -4.87 -17.32 -34.73
C ILE A 91 -4.99 -16.22 -33.69
N LEU A 92 -6.07 -15.42 -33.71
CA LEU A 92 -6.29 -14.36 -32.72
C LEU A 92 -6.42 -14.91 -31.29
N LEU A 93 -7.12 -16.02 -31.12
CA LEU A 93 -7.25 -16.70 -29.83
C LEU A 93 -5.88 -17.16 -29.32
N PHE A 94 -5.05 -17.79 -30.16
CA PHE A 94 -3.74 -18.26 -29.74
C PHE A 94 -2.74 -17.13 -29.46
N ILE A 95 -2.79 -16.03 -30.22
CA ILE A 95 -1.94 -14.85 -29.94
C ILE A 95 -2.30 -14.26 -28.58
N SER A 96 -3.59 -14.08 -28.29
CA SER A 96 -4.06 -13.50 -27.03
C SER A 96 -3.82 -14.42 -25.82
N LEU A 97 -4.13 -15.71 -25.92
CA LEU A 97 -3.82 -16.70 -24.88
C LEU A 97 -2.31 -16.86 -24.68
N GLY A 98 -1.53 -16.84 -25.76
CA GLY A 98 -0.06 -16.89 -25.71
C GLY A 98 0.54 -15.66 -25.04
N ALA A 99 0.02 -14.46 -25.35
CA ALA A 99 0.41 -13.23 -24.68
C ALA A 99 0.09 -13.28 -23.18
N MET A 100 -1.15 -13.68 -22.82
CA MET A 100 -1.56 -13.88 -21.43
C MET A 100 -0.62 -14.84 -20.71
N LEU A 101 -0.31 -15.99 -21.32
CA LEU A 101 0.64 -16.96 -20.77
C LEU A 101 2.03 -16.35 -20.58
N GLY A 102 2.51 -15.55 -21.54
CA GLY A 102 3.76 -14.81 -21.41
C GLY A 102 3.80 -13.89 -20.20
N TYR A 103 2.74 -13.11 -19.96
CA TYR A 103 2.62 -12.27 -18.75
C TYR A 103 2.60 -13.10 -17.47
N VAL A 104 1.86 -14.22 -17.47
CA VAL A 104 1.81 -15.17 -16.34
C VAL A 104 3.18 -15.75 -16.05
N LEU A 105 3.95 -16.11 -17.08
CA LEU A 105 5.30 -16.65 -16.92
C LEU A 105 6.24 -15.63 -16.28
N VAL A 106 6.19 -14.36 -16.69
CA VAL A 106 7.00 -13.30 -16.07
C VAL A 106 6.64 -13.14 -14.59
N GLY A 107 5.35 -13.08 -14.26
CA GLY A 107 4.91 -12.99 -12.87
C GLY A 107 5.20 -14.26 -12.06
N PHE A 108 5.13 -15.43 -12.68
CA PHE A 108 5.47 -16.70 -12.03
C PHE A 108 6.96 -16.80 -11.73
N LEU A 109 7.82 -16.30 -12.63
CA LEU A 109 9.26 -16.19 -12.36
C LEU A 109 9.54 -15.25 -11.18
N ASP A 110 8.77 -14.15 -11.05
CA ASP A 110 8.85 -13.26 -9.90
C ASP A 110 8.44 -13.97 -8.60
N ASP A 111 7.25 -14.57 -8.60
CA ASP A 111 6.70 -15.35 -7.48
C ASP A 111 7.67 -16.47 -7.06
N TRP A 112 8.23 -17.21 -8.02
CA TRP A 112 9.22 -18.26 -7.78
C TRP A 112 10.48 -17.71 -7.10
N ARG A 113 11.02 -16.58 -7.59
CA ARG A 113 12.21 -15.98 -7.02
C ARG A 113 11.95 -15.47 -5.59
N LYS A 114 10.79 -14.86 -5.34
CA LYS A 114 10.37 -14.44 -3.99
C LYS A 114 10.29 -15.62 -3.02
N VAL A 115 9.74 -16.75 -3.46
CA VAL A 115 9.58 -17.96 -2.63
C VAL A 115 10.93 -18.62 -2.30
N TYR A 116 11.83 -18.76 -3.28
CA TYR A 116 13.08 -19.52 -3.10
C TYR A 116 14.28 -18.67 -2.68
N ARG A 117 14.31 -17.39 -3.03
CA ARG A 117 15.44 -16.47 -2.79
C ARG A 117 15.10 -15.29 -1.88
N ASN A 118 13.86 -15.18 -1.38
CA ASN A 118 13.36 -14.05 -0.58
C ASN A 118 13.43 -12.66 -1.28
N GLU A 119 13.76 -12.63 -2.57
CA GLU A 119 13.90 -11.42 -3.36
C GLU A 119 13.17 -11.60 -4.70
N GLY A 120 12.39 -10.60 -5.10
CA GLY A 120 11.74 -10.57 -6.41
C GLY A 120 12.71 -10.27 -7.56
N LEU A 121 12.17 -10.29 -8.78
CA LEU A 121 12.81 -9.73 -9.96
C LEU A 121 13.05 -8.23 -9.77
N SER A 122 14.10 -7.72 -10.40
CA SER A 122 14.30 -6.28 -10.45
C SER A 122 13.15 -5.61 -11.21
N GLU A 123 12.76 -4.41 -10.79
CA GLU A 123 11.65 -3.66 -11.41
C GLU A 123 11.85 -3.51 -12.93
N ILE A 124 13.10 -3.30 -13.37
CA ILE A 124 13.45 -3.16 -14.78
C ILE A 124 13.27 -4.48 -15.53
N ALA A 125 13.68 -5.62 -14.95
CA ALA A 125 13.54 -6.93 -15.59
C ALA A 125 12.07 -7.36 -15.68
N LYS A 126 11.27 -7.09 -14.63
CA LYS A 126 9.83 -7.35 -14.64
C LYS A 126 9.14 -6.52 -15.73
N PHE A 127 9.39 -5.21 -15.76
CA PHE A 127 8.80 -4.32 -16.77
C PHE A 127 9.26 -4.65 -18.20
N SER A 128 10.55 -4.95 -18.41
CA SER A 128 11.07 -5.28 -19.75
C SER A 128 10.53 -6.60 -20.26
N GLY A 129 10.37 -7.62 -19.41
CA GLY A 129 9.77 -8.90 -19.79
C GLY A 129 8.31 -8.73 -20.22
N VAL A 130 7.52 -8.03 -19.42
CA VAL A 130 6.10 -7.71 -19.70
C VAL A 130 5.96 -6.86 -20.98
N PHE A 131 6.86 -5.89 -21.20
CA PHE A 131 6.88 -5.08 -22.42
C PHE A 131 7.20 -5.93 -23.66
N LEU A 132 8.19 -6.81 -23.56
CA LEU A 132 8.62 -7.69 -24.64
C LEU A 132 7.50 -8.66 -25.04
N VAL A 133 6.78 -9.24 -24.08
CA VAL A 133 5.62 -10.12 -24.35
C VAL A 133 4.55 -9.38 -25.16
N GLY A 134 4.22 -8.14 -24.78
CA GLY A 134 3.27 -7.31 -25.52
C GLY A 134 3.75 -6.96 -26.94
N ALA A 135 5.04 -6.61 -27.09
CA ALA A 135 5.63 -6.30 -28.39
C ALA A 135 5.66 -7.53 -29.33
N ILE A 136 5.95 -8.73 -28.79
CA ILE A 136 5.90 -9.99 -29.56
C ILE A 136 4.46 -10.29 -30.00
N ALA A 137 3.48 -10.13 -29.10
CA ALA A 137 2.07 -10.33 -29.44
C ALA A 137 1.61 -9.39 -30.58
N ALA A 138 2.04 -8.13 -30.54
CA ALA A 138 1.79 -7.16 -31.61
C ALA A 138 2.43 -7.56 -32.94
N ALA A 139 3.68 -8.03 -32.93
CA ALA A 139 4.37 -8.50 -34.12
C ALA A 139 3.65 -9.72 -34.73
N LEU A 140 3.28 -10.70 -33.90
CA LEU A 140 2.51 -11.87 -34.34
C LEU A 140 1.16 -11.48 -34.93
N TYR A 141 0.44 -10.56 -34.28
CA TYR A 141 -0.83 -10.04 -34.79
C TYR A 141 -0.67 -9.34 -36.15
N PHE A 142 0.39 -8.55 -36.33
CA PHE A 142 0.67 -7.85 -37.58
C PHE A 142 1.02 -8.80 -38.74
N TYR A 143 1.83 -9.84 -38.49
CA TYR A 143 2.27 -10.77 -39.53
C TYR A 143 1.27 -11.90 -39.82
N LEU A 144 0.61 -12.45 -38.80
CA LEU A 144 -0.29 -13.61 -38.94
C LEU A 144 -1.73 -13.23 -39.28
N LEU A 145 -2.15 -11.98 -39.03
CA LEU A 145 -3.47 -11.47 -39.39
C LEU A 145 -3.38 -10.22 -40.27
N PRO A 146 -2.87 -10.30 -41.51
CA PRO A 146 -2.67 -9.13 -42.37
C PRO A 146 -3.93 -8.27 -42.55
N GLN A 147 -5.09 -8.93 -42.68
CA GLN A 147 -6.38 -8.26 -42.89
C GLN A 147 -6.83 -7.40 -41.70
N SER A 148 -6.33 -7.65 -40.49
CA SER A 148 -6.70 -6.89 -39.28
C SER A 148 -5.54 -6.09 -38.71
N GLY A 149 -4.31 -6.63 -38.80
CA GLY A 149 -3.09 -6.09 -38.22
C GLY A 149 -2.36 -5.07 -39.11
N GLN A 150 -2.44 -5.18 -40.44
CA GLN A 150 -1.81 -4.23 -41.37
C GLN A 150 -2.73 -3.07 -41.76
N ILE A 151 -3.86 -2.94 -41.06
CA ILE A 151 -4.74 -1.81 -41.15
C ILE A 151 -4.37 -0.86 -40.03
N SER A 152 -3.80 0.29 -40.37
CA SER A 152 -3.61 1.34 -39.38
C SER A 152 -4.97 1.90 -39.00
N TYR A 153 -5.10 2.19 -37.72
CA TYR A 153 -6.18 2.97 -37.19
C TYR A 153 -5.56 4.01 -36.27
N SER A 154 -6.08 5.23 -36.33
CA SER A 154 -5.65 6.27 -35.42
C SER A 154 -5.88 5.78 -33.99
N LEU A 155 -4.92 6.01 -33.08
CA LEU A 155 -5.07 5.91 -31.62
C LEU A 155 -6.36 6.63 -31.14
N TRP A 156 -6.81 7.55 -31.98
CA TRP A 156 -8.06 8.25 -31.89
C TRP A 156 -8.87 7.94 -33.15
N LYS A 157 -9.51 6.77 -33.19
CA LYS A 157 -10.62 6.47 -34.11
C LYS A 157 -11.65 7.60 -34.15
N ASP A 158 -11.65 8.41 -33.09
CA ASP A 158 -12.49 9.56 -32.93
C ASP A 158 -11.77 10.94 -33.09
N LEU A 159 -10.45 11.17 -33.19
CA LEU A 159 -9.95 12.55 -33.49
C LEU A 159 -9.83 12.78 -35.01
N PRO A 160 -10.80 13.46 -35.66
CA PRO A 160 -10.81 13.61 -37.11
C PRO A 160 -9.57 14.33 -37.64
N ILE A 161 -9.04 15.30 -36.87
CA ILE A 161 -7.89 16.12 -37.25
C ILE A 161 -6.64 15.26 -37.46
N LEU A 162 -6.35 14.32 -36.55
CA LEU A 162 -5.15 13.50 -36.62
C LEU A 162 -5.28 12.39 -37.68
N ASN A 163 -6.50 11.89 -37.92
CA ASN A 163 -6.79 10.92 -38.97
C ASN A 163 -6.46 11.49 -40.37
N THR A 164 -6.76 12.77 -40.61
CA THR A 164 -6.46 13.45 -41.88
C THR A 164 -4.96 13.58 -42.16
N PHE A 165 -4.12 13.70 -41.12
CA PHE A 165 -2.66 13.80 -41.27
C PHE A 165 -1.97 12.46 -41.51
N LEU A 166 -2.45 11.40 -40.86
CA LEU A 166 -1.84 10.06 -40.96
C LEU A 166 -2.37 9.27 -42.16
N CYS A 167 -3.51 9.65 -42.72
CA CYS A 167 -4.13 8.95 -43.83
C CYS A 167 -4.70 9.90 -44.91
N PRO A 168 -3.86 10.36 -45.84
CA PRO A 168 -4.29 11.27 -46.91
C PRO A 168 -5.11 10.59 -48.02
N THR A 169 -5.11 9.26 -48.12
CA THR A 169 -5.89 8.50 -49.12
C THR A 169 -6.92 7.59 -48.43
N PRO A 170 -8.10 8.11 -48.05
CA PRO A 170 -9.18 7.26 -47.57
C PRO A 170 -9.59 6.26 -48.65
N ILE A 171 -9.76 4.98 -48.30
CA ILE A 171 -10.39 4.01 -49.18
C ILE A 171 -11.81 4.53 -49.45
N ALA A 172 -12.20 4.64 -50.73
CA ALA A 172 -13.40 5.34 -51.20
C ALA A 172 -14.75 4.92 -50.54
N HIS A 173 -14.77 3.83 -49.78
CA HIS A 173 -15.95 3.35 -49.04
C HIS A 173 -15.81 3.33 -47.51
N HIS A 174 -14.61 3.55 -46.93
CA HIS A 174 -14.39 3.60 -45.47
C HIS A 174 -13.28 4.61 -45.09
N PRO A 175 -13.62 5.89 -44.79
CA PRO A 175 -12.64 6.95 -44.49
C PRO A 175 -11.89 6.79 -43.16
N GLU A 176 -12.14 5.72 -42.40
CA GLU A 176 -11.49 5.41 -41.12
C GLU A 176 -10.40 4.31 -41.22
N ILE A 177 -10.20 3.73 -42.42
CA ILE A 177 -9.39 2.52 -42.61
C ILE A 177 -8.31 2.78 -43.66
N CYS A 178 -7.05 2.61 -43.27
CA CYS A 178 -5.89 2.91 -44.10
C CYS A 178 -5.02 1.68 -44.23
N SER A 179 -4.98 1.11 -45.43
CA SER A 179 -4.11 -0.03 -45.72
C SER A 179 -2.66 0.44 -45.75
N VAL A 180 -1.84 -0.15 -44.89
CA VAL A 180 -0.44 0.20 -44.73
C VAL A 180 0.45 -0.58 -45.72
N ALA A 181 -0.12 -1.59 -46.40
CA ALA A 181 0.61 -2.53 -47.24
C ALA A 181 1.28 -1.91 -48.49
N GLY A 182 0.83 -0.73 -48.95
CA GLY A 182 1.33 -0.11 -50.18
C GLY A 182 2.59 0.74 -50.04
N ASN A 183 2.96 1.18 -48.82
CA ASN A 183 4.09 2.08 -48.59
C ASN A 183 5.05 1.49 -47.53
N PRO A 184 6.32 1.19 -47.88
CA PRO A 184 7.28 0.60 -46.95
C PRO A 184 7.49 1.42 -45.67
N VAL A 185 7.50 2.76 -45.77
CA VAL A 185 7.67 3.64 -44.60
C VAL A 185 6.47 3.54 -43.68
N ALA A 186 5.26 3.54 -44.25
CA ALA A 186 4.04 3.37 -43.48
C ALA A 186 4.02 1.98 -42.82
N TYR A 187 4.42 0.94 -43.55
CA TYR A 187 4.41 -0.46 -43.11
C TYR A 187 5.26 -0.67 -41.85
N TYR A 188 6.54 -0.26 -41.91
CA TYR A 188 7.43 -0.38 -40.77
C TYR A 188 7.10 0.63 -39.66
N GLY A 189 6.65 1.84 -40.03
CA GLY A 189 6.20 2.84 -39.06
C GLY A 189 5.04 2.35 -38.21
N TRP A 190 4.03 1.74 -38.83
CA TRP A 190 2.89 1.15 -38.14
C TRP A 190 3.28 -0.06 -37.30
N LEU A 191 4.14 -0.96 -37.80
CA LEU A 191 4.62 -2.09 -37.02
C LEU A 191 5.32 -1.64 -35.74
N ILE A 192 6.26 -0.70 -35.83
CA ILE A 192 6.98 -0.16 -34.67
C ILE A 192 5.99 0.51 -33.72
N PHE A 193 5.07 1.32 -34.24
CA PHE A 193 4.05 1.96 -33.43
C PHE A 193 3.17 0.94 -32.69
N LEU A 194 2.69 -0.10 -33.37
CA LEU A 194 1.85 -1.14 -32.80
C LEU A 194 2.59 -1.93 -31.71
N MET A 195 3.87 -2.26 -31.92
CA MET A 195 4.70 -2.91 -30.92
C MET A 195 4.92 -2.04 -29.68
N LEU A 196 5.27 -0.77 -29.87
CA LEU A 196 5.46 0.17 -28.76
C LEU A 196 4.15 0.41 -28.01
N MET A 197 3.06 0.63 -28.74
CA MET A 197 1.74 0.87 -28.15
C MET A 197 1.28 -0.35 -27.35
N THR A 198 1.40 -1.56 -27.90
CA THR A 198 0.97 -2.79 -27.23
C THR A 198 1.86 -3.12 -26.04
N GLY A 199 3.17 -2.93 -26.19
CA GLY A 199 4.12 -3.07 -25.09
C GLY A 199 3.83 -2.09 -23.95
N VAL A 200 3.59 -0.81 -24.25
CA VAL A 200 3.31 0.22 -23.22
C VAL A 200 1.96 -0.01 -22.55
N ILE A 201 0.87 -0.14 -23.32
CA ILE A 201 -0.49 -0.31 -22.77
C ILE A 201 -0.59 -1.64 -22.02
N GLY A 202 -0.02 -2.72 -22.57
CA GLY A 202 0.06 -4.01 -21.90
C GLY A 202 0.84 -3.96 -20.59
N SER A 203 2.00 -3.31 -20.58
CA SER A 203 2.80 -3.14 -19.35
C SER A 203 2.12 -2.28 -18.30
N LEU A 204 1.55 -1.14 -18.69
CA LEU A 204 0.85 -0.27 -17.74
C LEU A 204 -0.37 -0.96 -17.13
N THR A 205 -1.14 -1.69 -17.94
CA THR A 205 -2.35 -2.38 -17.47
C THR A 205 -2.01 -3.53 -16.54
N SER A 206 -1.06 -4.40 -16.93
CA SER A 206 -0.61 -5.54 -16.12
C SER A 206 -0.01 -5.10 -14.78
N VAL A 207 0.87 -4.10 -14.77
CA VAL A 207 1.45 -3.54 -13.55
C VAL A 207 0.38 -2.85 -12.67
N SER A 208 -0.62 -2.21 -13.27
CA SER A 208 -1.71 -1.60 -12.49
C SER A 208 -2.61 -2.64 -11.80
N VAL A 209 -2.85 -3.79 -12.45
CA VAL A 209 -3.56 -4.92 -11.83
C VAL A 209 -2.72 -5.56 -10.72
N ASP A 210 -1.41 -5.70 -10.93
CA ASP A 210 -0.44 -6.17 -9.94
C ASP A 210 -0.44 -5.29 -8.68
N PHE A 211 -0.39 -3.97 -8.84
CA PHE A 211 -0.53 -3.03 -7.73
C PHE A 211 -1.88 -3.13 -7.01
N SER A 212 -2.94 -3.58 -7.69
CA SER A 212 -4.26 -3.72 -7.09
C SER A 212 -4.45 -5.04 -6.32
N ASP A 213 -3.51 -6.01 -6.40
CA ASP A 213 -3.53 -7.27 -5.64
C ASP A 213 -2.91 -7.12 -4.22
N GLY A 214 -3.08 -5.93 -3.62
CA GLY A 214 -2.61 -5.62 -2.26
C GLY A 214 -3.53 -6.13 -1.15
N LEU A 215 -4.83 -6.28 -1.43
CA LEU A 215 -5.86 -6.71 -0.46
C LEU A 215 -6.64 -7.93 -0.96
N ASP A 216 -7.04 -8.81 -0.02
CA ASP A 216 -7.85 -10.00 -0.29
C ASP A 216 -9.11 -9.64 -1.13
N GLY A 217 -9.17 -10.14 -2.36
CA GLY A 217 -10.30 -9.96 -3.29
C GLY A 217 -10.39 -8.63 -4.04
N LEU A 218 -9.46 -7.68 -3.83
CA LEU A 218 -9.49 -6.36 -4.47
C LEU A 218 -9.32 -6.46 -6.00
N ALA A 219 -8.17 -6.96 -6.46
CA ALA A 219 -7.87 -7.12 -7.88
C ALA A 219 -8.93 -7.98 -8.59
N GLY A 220 -9.34 -9.09 -7.98
CA GLY A 220 -10.35 -9.99 -8.55
C GLY A 220 -11.65 -9.29 -8.91
N GLY A 221 -12.29 -8.57 -7.97
CA GLY A 221 -13.55 -7.89 -8.29
C GLY A 221 -13.41 -6.77 -9.33
N LEU A 222 -12.28 -6.06 -9.32
CA LEU A 222 -11.99 -5.04 -10.34
C LEU A 222 -11.83 -5.67 -11.73
N VAL A 223 -11.06 -6.78 -11.84
CA VAL A 223 -10.86 -7.49 -13.11
C VAL A 223 -12.19 -8.04 -13.62
N PHE A 224 -13.01 -8.62 -12.74
CA PHE A 224 -14.34 -9.12 -13.09
C PHE A 224 -15.20 -8.03 -13.75
N SER A 225 -15.31 -6.86 -13.12
CA SER A 225 -16.09 -5.74 -13.67
C SER A 225 -15.54 -5.21 -14.99
N ALA A 226 -14.21 -5.11 -15.12
CA ALA A 226 -13.57 -4.60 -16.32
C ALA A 226 -13.69 -5.58 -17.50
N SER A 227 -13.46 -6.86 -17.25
CA SER A 227 -13.56 -7.93 -18.24
C SER A 227 -15.00 -8.08 -18.73
N LEU A 228 -15.98 -8.04 -17.84
CA LEU A 228 -17.39 -8.07 -18.21
C LEU A 228 -17.79 -6.82 -19.02
N GLY A 229 -17.33 -5.64 -18.61
CA GLY A 229 -17.63 -4.38 -19.32
C GLY A 229 -17.05 -4.34 -20.73
N LEU A 230 -15.81 -4.81 -20.91
CA LEU A 230 -15.22 -4.97 -22.24
C LEU A 230 -15.98 -6.01 -23.07
N GLY A 231 -16.38 -7.14 -22.48
CA GLY A 231 -17.19 -8.14 -23.15
C GLY A 231 -18.48 -7.55 -23.71
N ILE A 232 -19.24 -6.81 -22.88
CA ILE A 232 -20.48 -6.14 -23.30
C ILE A 232 -20.24 -5.19 -24.49
N VAL A 233 -19.17 -4.41 -24.48
CA VAL A 233 -18.89 -3.48 -25.59
C VAL A 233 -18.48 -4.22 -26.86
N VAL A 234 -17.67 -5.27 -26.73
CA VAL A 234 -17.24 -6.10 -27.85
C VAL A 234 -18.41 -6.86 -28.47
N THR A 235 -19.42 -7.27 -27.70
CA THR A 235 -20.65 -7.90 -28.25
C THR A 235 -21.30 -7.03 -29.33
N GLY A 236 -21.30 -5.71 -29.15
CA GLY A 236 -21.82 -4.74 -30.12
C GLY A 236 -21.04 -4.71 -31.44
N LEU A 237 -19.83 -5.28 -31.47
CA LEU A 237 -18.95 -5.34 -32.63
C LEU A 237 -19.03 -6.67 -33.39
N VAL A 238 -19.67 -7.70 -32.84
CA VAL A 238 -19.74 -9.08 -33.40
C VAL A 238 -20.34 -9.13 -34.81
N GLY A 239 -21.19 -8.15 -35.18
CA GLY A 239 -21.72 -8.02 -36.54
C GLY A 239 -20.89 -7.17 -37.51
N THR A 240 -19.93 -6.39 -37.00
CA THR A 240 -19.14 -5.45 -37.81
C THR A 240 -17.72 -5.94 -38.08
N GLN A 241 -17.18 -6.79 -37.22
CA GLN A 241 -15.87 -7.41 -37.39
C GLN A 241 -15.98 -8.92 -37.22
N PRO A 242 -15.56 -9.73 -38.21
CA PRO A 242 -15.65 -11.20 -38.12
C PRO A 242 -14.84 -11.78 -36.95
N ASN A 243 -13.82 -11.06 -36.47
CA ASN A 243 -12.98 -11.49 -35.35
C ASN A 243 -13.52 -11.08 -33.97
N GLY A 244 -14.66 -10.37 -33.90
CA GLY A 244 -15.22 -9.85 -32.65
C GLY A 244 -15.61 -10.94 -31.64
N VAL A 245 -16.10 -12.09 -32.13
CA VAL A 245 -16.54 -13.23 -31.28
C VAL A 245 -15.40 -13.73 -30.39
N VAL A 246 -14.17 -13.78 -30.89
CA VAL A 246 -13.00 -14.25 -30.13
C VAL A 246 -12.70 -13.34 -28.95
N LEU A 247 -12.76 -12.03 -29.18
CA LEU A 247 -12.48 -11.01 -28.17
C LEU A 247 -13.57 -10.99 -27.08
N GLU A 248 -14.82 -11.24 -27.47
CA GLU A 248 -15.93 -11.43 -26.53
C GLU A 248 -15.70 -12.68 -25.67
N VAL A 249 -15.36 -13.81 -26.30
CA VAL A 249 -15.04 -15.06 -25.59
C VAL A 249 -13.90 -14.86 -24.61
N LEU A 250 -12.82 -14.19 -24.99
CA LEU A 250 -11.70 -13.88 -24.09
C LEU A 250 -12.13 -13.02 -22.89
N ALA A 251 -12.98 -12.03 -23.11
CA ALA A 251 -13.52 -11.19 -22.05
C ALA A 251 -14.43 -11.98 -21.08
N LEU A 252 -15.23 -12.91 -21.59
CA LEU A 252 -16.07 -13.80 -20.79
C LEU A 252 -15.23 -14.85 -20.04
N LEU A 253 -14.18 -15.40 -20.65
CA LEU A 253 -13.24 -16.29 -19.98
C LEU A 253 -12.54 -15.57 -18.83
N GLY A 254 -12.07 -14.34 -19.05
CA GLY A 254 -11.45 -13.53 -18.01
C GLY A 254 -12.39 -13.23 -16.84
N ALA A 255 -13.65 -12.89 -17.12
CA ALA A 255 -14.67 -12.66 -16.10
C ALA A 255 -15.06 -13.98 -15.37
N GLY A 256 -15.27 -15.06 -16.11
CA GLY A 256 -15.67 -16.36 -15.57
C GLY A 256 -14.58 -16.98 -14.69
N ALA A 257 -13.33 -16.96 -15.15
CA ALA A 257 -12.19 -17.45 -14.39
C ALA A 257 -12.05 -16.73 -13.04
N ILE A 258 -12.15 -15.40 -13.04
CA ILE A 258 -12.07 -14.63 -11.81
C ILE A 258 -13.29 -14.84 -10.91
N LEU A 259 -14.49 -14.98 -11.47
CA LEU A 259 -15.67 -15.36 -10.71
C LEU A 259 -15.49 -16.71 -10.00
N GLY A 260 -14.83 -17.67 -10.65
CA GLY A 260 -14.49 -18.97 -10.05
C GLY A 260 -13.36 -18.91 -9.02
N TYR A 261 -12.43 -17.97 -9.16
CA TYR A 261 -11.34 -17.73 -8.22
C TYR A 261 -11.80 -16.98 -6.95
N LEU A 262 -12.69 -16.00 -7.07
CA LEU A 262 -13.09 -15.08 -6.00
C LEU A 262 -13.56 -15.74 -4.69
N PRO A 263 -14.29 -16.88 -4.69
CA PRO A 263 -14.64 -17.60 -3.47
C PRO A 263 -13.43 -18.06 -2.63
N TRP A 264 -12.28 -18.29 -3.27
CA TRP A 264 -11.03 -18.66 -2.61
C TRP A 264 -10.26 -17.46 -2.05
N ASN A 265 -10.50 -16.26 -2.56
CA ASN A 265 -9.87 -15.00 -2.15
C ASN A 265 -10.91 -13.97 -1.69
N TRP A 266 -11.86 -14.39 -0.87
CA TRP A 266 -12.95 -13.52 -0.43
C TRP A 266 -12.45 -12.41 0.51
N PRO A 267 -12.99 -11.17 0.42
CA PRO A 267 -12.58 -10.04 1.26
C PRO A 267 -12.59 -10.33 2.77
N SER A 268 -11.43 -10.20 3.39
CA SER A 268 -11.25 -10.38 4.84
C SER A 268 -11.67 -9.13 5.62
N ALA A 269 -12.27 -9.34 6.79
CA ALA A 269 -12.58 -8.24 7.70
C ALA A 269 -11.35 -7.99 8.57
N TRP A 270 -10.72 -6.83 8.39
CA TRP A 270 -9.62 -6.37 9.21
C TRP A 270 -9.66 -4.85 9.26
N ALA A 271 -9.51 -4.31 10.46
CA ALA A 271 -9.33 -2.90 10.69
C ALA A 271 -8.26 -2.73 11.76
N ALA A 272 -7.35 -1.76 11.60
CA ALA A 272 -6.27 -1.48 12.54
C ALA A 272 -6.73 -1.32 14.01
N ARG A 273 -8.01 -0.94 14.22
CA ARG A 273 -8.61 -0.73 15.55
C ARG A 273 -9.25 -1.97 16.18
N ARG A 274 -9.47 -3.06 15.43
CA ARG A 274 -10.08 -4.29 15.97
C ARG A 274 -9.01 -5.27 16.44
N GLY A 275 -9.22 -5.87 17.62
CA GLY A 275 -8.23 -6.77 18.23
C GLY A 275 -8.16 -8.18 17.69
N HIS A 276 -9.19 -8.62 16.97
CA HIS A 276 -9.23 -9.91 16.31
C HIS A 276 -9.76 -9.70 14.89
N ALA A 277 -9.11 -10.33 13.90
CA ALA A 277 -9.50 -10.27 12.51
C ALA A 277 -9.65 -11.70 11.96
N THR A 278 -10.81 -12.00 11.38
CA THR A 278 -11.06 -13.28 10.73
C THR A 278 -10.68 -13.18 9.26
N ARG A 279 -9.63 -13.91 8.87
CA ARG A 279 -9.24 -14.02 7.47
C ARG A 279 -10.16 -14.98 6.72
N ARG A 280 -10.57 -14.60 5.51
CA ARG A 280 -11.41 -15.44 4.62
C ARG A 280 -10.65 -15.96 3.39
N ALA A 281 -9.61 -15.26 2.95
CA ALA A 281 -8.77 -15.71 1.85
C ALA A 281 -8.03 -17.02 2.19
N LYS A 282 -7.98 -17.91 1.21
CA LYS A 282 -7.33 -19.23 1.28
C LYS A 282 -6.22 -19.39 0.24
N ILE A 283 -6.26 -18.61 -0.84
CA ILE A 283 -5.33 -18.68 -1.98
C ILE A 283 -5.03 -17.25 -2.45
N TYR A 284 -3.77 -16.97 -2.76
CA TYR A 284 -3.37 -15.71 -3.40
C TYR A 284 -3.32 -15.83 -4.91
N MET A 285 -3.60 -14.71 -5.58
CA MET A 285 -3.54 -14.58 -7.03
C MET A 285 -2.08 -14.57 -7.48
N GLY A 286 -1.25 -13.79 -6.78
CA GLY A 286 0.18 -13.68 -7.05
C GLY A 286 0.46 -12.78 -8.26
N ASP A 287 1.72 -12.42 -8.44
CA ASP A 287 2.15 -11.56 -9.55
C ASP A 287 1.90 -12.25 -10.89
N SER A 288 2.00 -13.58 -10.93
CA SER A 288 1.62 -14.43 -12.07
C SER A 288 0.17 -14.20 -12.53
N GLY A 289 -0.78 -14.23 -11.60
CA GLY A 289 -2.19 -14.02 -11.92
C GLY A 289 -2.48 -12.58 -12.31
N ALA A 290 -1.95 -11.62 -11.55
CA ALA A 290 -2.24 -10.21 -11.73
C ALA A 290 -1.70 -9.67 -13.06
N LEU A 291 -0.44 -9.98 -13.39
CA LEU A 291 0.15 -9.61 -14.68
C LEU A 291 -0.59 -10.29 -15.84
N GLY A 292 -0.94 -11.57 -15.70
CA GLY A 292 -1.71 -12.32 -16.69
C GLY A 292 -3.05 -11.69 -17.03
N MET A 293 -3.85 -11.35 -16.01
CA MET A 293 -5.17 -10.74 -16.22
C MET A 293 -5.09 -9.33 -16.80
N GLY A 294 -4.15 -8.50 -16.35
CA GLY A 294 -3.98 -7.17 -16.95
C GLY A 294 -3.47 -7.24 -18.39
N GLY A 295 -2.62 -8.22 -18.71
CA GLY A 295 -2.23 -8.53 -20.08
C GLY A 295 -3.41 -8.95 -20.96
N LEU A 296 -4.28 -9.84 -20.45
CA LEU A 296 -5.51 -10.25 -21.16
C LEU A 296 -6.44 -9.07 -21.45
N LEU A 297 -6.70 -8.21 -20.45
CA LEU A 297 -7.52 -7.01 -20.63
C LEU A 297 -6.93 -6.05 -21.67
N ALA A 298 -5.61 -5.88 -21.68
CA ALA A 298 -4.91 -5.07 -22.68
C ALA A 298 -5.06 -5.66 -24.09
N MET A 299 -4.86 -6.98 -24.26
CA MET A 299 -5.03 -7.63 -25.57
C MET A 299 -6.45 -7.48 -26.11
N ILE A 300 -7.48 -7.66 -25.27
CA ILE A 300 -8.88 -7.47 -25.67
C ILE A 300 -9.11 -6.03 -26.14
N ALA A 301 -8.63 -5.04 -25.39
CA ALA A 301 -8.81 -3.64 -25.73
C ALA A 301 -8.09 -3.24 -27.03
N ILE A 302 -6.86 -3.69 -27.22
CA ILE A 302 -6.02 -3.34 -28.37
C ILE A 302 -6.53 -4.02 -29.64
N PHE A 303 -6.81 -5.33 -29.58
CA PHE A 303 -7.29 -6.06 -30.74
C PHE A 303 -8.73 -5.66 -31.12
N SER A 304 -9.53 -5.17 -30.16
CA SER A 304 -10.83 -4.55 -30.46
C SER A 304 -10.74 -3.10 -30.93
N ARG A 305 -9.54 -2.50 -30.94
CA ARG A 305 -9.27 -1.09 -31.29
C ARG A 305 -10.00 -0.08 -30.37
N ASN A 306 -10.12 -0.44 -29.10
CA ASN A 306 -10.80 0.32 -28.05
C ASN A 306 -9.87 0.57 -26.85
N GLU A 307 -8.64 1.01 -27.10
CA GLU A 307 -7.62 1.23 -26.07
C GLU A 307 -8.02 2.35 -25.12
N THR A 308 -8.61 3.42 -25.67
CA THR A 308 -9.11 4.54 -24.85
C THR A 308 -10.22 4.11 -23.91
N LEU A 309 -11.05 3.14 -24.33
CA LEU A 309 -12.13 2.62 -23.51
C LEU A 309 -11.60 1.81 -22.32
N LEU A 310 -10.47 1.10 -22.49
CA LEU A 310 -9.80 0.41 -21.37
C LEU A 310 -9.41 1.38 -20.26
N LEU A 311 -8.99 2.61 -20.59
CA LEU A 311 -8.67 3.64 -19.60
C LEU A 311 -9.91 4.01 -18.75
N MET A 312 -11.11 3.98 -19.34
CA MET A 312 -12.36 4.30 -18.66
C MET A 312 -12.88 3.12 -17.86
N ILE A 313 -13.05 1.95 -18.50
CA ILE A 313 -13.56 0.74 -17.87
C ILE A 313 -12.62 0.28 -16.75
N GLY A 314 -11.31 0.35 -17.01
CA GLY A 314 -10.24 0.08 -16.04
C GLY A 314 -9.93 1.27 -15.12
N GLY A 315 -10.80 2.28 -15.01
CA GLY A 315 -10.54 3.51 -14.28
C GLY A 315 -10.07 3.30 -12.83
N ALA A 316 -10.60 2.29 -12.13
CA ALA A 316 -10.13 1.92 -10.80
C ALA A 316 -8.66 1.45 -10.78
N PHE A 317 -8.24 0.63 -11.76
CA PHE A 317 -6.84 0.22 -11.92
C PHE A 317 -5.94 1.40 -12.27
N VAL A 318 -6.44 2.30 -13.12
CA VAL A 318 -5.73 3.52 -13.50
C VAL A 318 -5.48 4.39 -12.26
N LEU A 319 -6.48 4.55 -11.39
CA LEU A 319 -6.34 5.30 -10.14
C LEU A 319 -5.32 4.68 -9.20
N GLU A 320 -5.37 3.36 -8.98
CA GLU A 320 -4.40 2.63 -8.16
C GLU A 320 -2.98 2.73 -8.76
N GLY A 321 -2.83 2.41 -10.05
CA GLY A 321 -1.54 2.40 -10.74
C GLY A 321 -0.90 3.78 -10.88
N LEU A 322 -1.67 4.81 -11.26
CA LEU A 322 -1.17 6.19 -11.33
C LEU A 322 -0.78 6.71 -9.95
N SER A 323 -1.52 6.36 -8.88
CA SER A 323 -1.16 6.80 -7.53
C SER A 323 0.24 6.30 -7.14
N ALA A 324 0.55 5.04 -7.41
CA ALA A 324 1.85 4.44 -7.14
C ALA A 324 2.95 5.05 -8.02
N LEU A 325 2.72 5.16 -9.33
CA LEU A 325 3.70 5.67 -10.27
C LEU A 325 4.04 7.15 -10.01
N ILE A 326 3.02 8.00 -9.87
CA ILE A 326 3.19 9.44 -9.64
C ILE A 326 3.89 9.66 -8.30
N SER A 327 3.46 9.00 -7.23
CA SER A 327 4.03 9.22 -5.90
C SER A 327 5.48 8.73 -5.82
N ALA A 328 5.76 7.51 -6.31
CA ALA A 328 7.09 6.91 -6.18
C ALA A 328 8.12 7.51 -7.14
N ARG A 329 7.78 7.70 -8.42
CA ARG A 329 8.78 8.06 -9.45
C ARG A 329 8.84 9.55 -9.76
N VAL A 330 7.70 10.24 -9.79
CA VAL A 330 7.64 11.66 -10.15
C VAL A 330 7.82 12.51 -8.91
N LEU A 331 6.92 12.32 -7.95
CA LEU A 331 6.73 13.27 -6.87
C LEU A 331 7.80 13.13 -5.79
N THR A 332 8.19 11.90 -5.43
CA THR A 332 9.31 11.68 -4.51
C THR A 332 10.62 12.23 -5.06
N ARG A 333 10.90 12.03 -6.35
CA ARG A 333 12.11 12.57 -7.00
C ARG A 333 12.07 14.09 -7.10
N PHE A 334 10.92 14.66 -7.44
CA PHE A 334 10.71 16.11 -7.49
C PHE A 334 10.93 16.75 -6.11
N PHE A 335 10.25 16.25 -5.07
CA PHE A 335 10.39 16.77 -3.71
C PHE A 335 11.81 16.63 -3.17
N ARG A 336 12.47 15.49 -3.39
CA ARG A 336 13.85 15.27 -2.93
C ARG A 336 14.84 16.22 -3.64
N ARG A 337 14.62 16.50 -4.93
CA ARG A 337 15.53 17.35 -5.72
C ARG A 337 15.32 18.84 -5.51
N TYR A 338 14.06 19.28 -5.38
CA TYR A 338 13.73 20.71 -5.42
C TYR A 338 13.41 21.32 -4.08
N LEU A 339 12.81 20.56 -3.16
CA LEU A 339 12.17 21.19 -2.01
C LEU A 339 13.06 21.32 -0.78
N THR A 340 14.34 20.90 -0.86
CA THR A 340 15.42 21.07 0.15
C THR A 340 14.90 21.50 1.51
N ILE A 341 13.95 20.73 2.07
CA ILE A 341 13.39 21.05 3.37
C ILE A 341 14.60 20.84 4.27
N LEU A 342 15.02 21.85 5.03
CA LEU A 342 16.24 21.78 5.85
C LEU A 342 16.26 20.50 6.72
N ARG A 343 15.07 19.99 7.07
CA ARG A 343 14.81 18.70 7.74
C ARG A 343 15.29 17.44 7.01
N PHE A 344 15.37 17.44 5.67
CA PHE A 344 15.64 16.27 4.82
C PHE A 344 16.80 16.46 3.84
N ALA A 345 17.35 17.68 3.71
CA ALA A 345 18.35 18.01 2.69
C ALA A 345 19.69 17.25 2.86
N HIS A 346 20.04 16.83 4.07
CA HIS A 346 21.31 16.14 4.38
C HIS A 346 21.14 14.69 4.84
N THR A 347 19.95 14.11 4.71
CA THR A 347 19.67 12.78 5.25
C THR A 347 19.70 11.72 4.15
N GLU A 348 20.74 10.89 4.13
CA GLU A 348 20.77 9.68 3.28
C GLU A 348 19.89 8.54 3.82
N THR A 349 19.43 8.65 5.08
CA THR A 349 18.60 7.62 5.72
C THR A 349 17.16 7.63 5.22
N PHE A 350 16.51 6.46 5.26
CA PHE A 350 15.10 6.29 4.91
C PHE A 350 14.19 7.21 5.74
N VAL A 351 13.38 8.02 5.06
CA VAL A 351 12.36 8.88 5.68
C VAL A 351 11.00 8.19 5.54
N PRO A 352 10.26 7.96 6.64
CA PRO A 352 8.92 7.39 6.57
C PRO A 352 7.98 8.24 5.69
N HIS A 353 7.15 7.58 4.89
CA HIS A 353 6.15 8.21 4.01
C HIS A 353 5.09 9.03 4.76
N THR A 354 4.95 8.82 6.07
CA THR A 354 4.10 9.63 6.96
C THR A 354 4.65 11.04 7.17
N GLU A 355 5.98 11.23 7.09
CA GLU A 355 6.65 12.51 7.34
C GLU A 355 6.95 13.28 6.06
N PHE A 356 7.03 12.60 4.93
CA PHE A 356 7.29 13.21 3.63
C PHE A 356 6.03 13.93 3.08
N PRO A 357 6.15 15.08 2.39
CA PRO A 357 5.00 15.87 1.93
C PRO A 357 4.33 15.26 0.68
N LEU A 358 4.01 13.96 0.72
CA LEU A 358 3.26 13.29 -0.33
C LEU A 358 1.75 13.48 -0.17
N PRO A 359 0.99 13.45 -1.28
CA PRO A 359 -0.47 13.51 -1.28
C PRO A 359 -1.07 12.36 -0.49
N PHE A 360 -0.55 11.15 -0.68
CA PHE A 360 -1.01 9.94 -0.01
C PHE A 360 -0.07 9.53 1.13
N LEU A 361 -0.63 8.89 2.15
CA LEU A 361 0.15 8.31 3.26
C LEU A 361 0.93 7.07 2.84
N ALA A 362 0.36 6.28 1.93
CA ALA A 362 1.00 5.14 1.29
C ALA A 362 0.41 5.00 -0.10
N THR A 363 1.11 4.29 -0.97
CA THR A 363 0.63 3.95 -2.31
C THR A 363 0.81 2.46 -2.55
N PRO A 364 -0.11 1.79 -3.26
CA PRO A 364 -1.26 2.33 -4.01
C PRO A 364 -2.43 2.86 -3.14
N LEU A 365 -3.49 3.42 -3.77
CA LEU A 365 -4.60 4.11 -3.07
C LEU A 365 -5.25 3.27 -1.98
N HIS A 366 -5.46 1.98 -2.19
CA HIS A 366 -6.07 1.15 -1.15
C HIS A 366 -5.24 1.10 0.14
N HIS A 367 -3.90 1.15 0.07
CA HIS A 367 -3.05 1.25 1.26
C HIS A 367 -3.17 2.61 1.93
N HIS A 368 -3.36 3.68 1.15
CA HIS A 368 -3.67 4.99 1.72
C HIS A 368 -4.91 4.89 2.60
N PHE A 369 -6.04 4.38 2.08
CA PHE A 369 -7.31 4.23 2.80
C PHE A 369 -7.24 3.24 3.97
N ASP A 370 -6.48 2.14 3.84
CA ASP A 370 -6.23 1.20 4.95
C ASP A 370 -5.51 1.91 6.12
N LEU A 371 -4.50 2.71 5.80
CA LEU A 371 -3.81 3.54 6.80
C LEU A 371 -4.72 4.60 7.41
N LEU A 372 -5.78 5.06 6.73
CA LEU A 372 -6.78 5.96 7.33
C LEU A 372 -7.64 5.28 8.39
N GLY A 373 -7.50 3.96 8.57
CA GLY A 373 -8.27 3.18 9.51
C GLY A 373 -9.65 2.79 8.97
N TRP A 374 -9.82 2.74 7.65
CA TRP A 374 -10.98 2.13 7.01
C TRP A 374 -10.93 0.60 7.18
N ASP A 375 -12.09 -0.04 7.26
CA ASP A 375 -12.18 -1.51 7.29
C ASP A 375 -11.85 -2.07 5.90
N ARG A 376 -10.87 -2.98 5.80
CA ARG A 376 -10.42 -3.54 4.51
C ARG A 376 -11.57 -4.13 3.70
N ARG A 377 -12.51 -4.82 4.36
CA ARG A 377 -13.69 -5.37 3.68
C ARG A 377 -14.55 -4.28 3.05
N ARG A 378 -14.79 -3.18 3.77
CA ARG A 378 -15.59 -2.04 3.25
C ARG A 378 -14.86 -1.37 2.11
N LEU A 379 -13.54 -1.22 2.22
CA LEU A 379 -12.70 -0.66 1.16
C LEU A 379 -12.76 -1.50 -0.11
N VAL A 380 -12.65 -2.83 -0.01
CA VAL A 380 -12.73 -3.74 -1.17
C VAL A 380 -14.11 -3.66 -1.84
N TYR A 381 -15.21 -3.65 -1.08
CA TYR A 381 -16.55 -3.50 -1.67
C TYR A 381 -16.76 -2.12 -2.31
N ALA A 382 -16.22 -1.06 -1.71
CA ALA A 382 -16.26 0.27 -2.31
C ALA A 382 -15.46 0.31 -3.63
N ALA A 383 -14.31 -0.33 -3.68
CA ALA A 383 -13.52 -0.46 -4.91
C ALA A 383 -14.26 -1.27 -5.98
N TRP A 384 -14.94 -2.37 -5.63
CA TRP A 384 -15.76 -3.13 -6.58
C TRP A 384 -16.91 -2.29 -7.13
N ALA A 385 -17.61 -1.55 -6.28
CA ALA A 385 -18.66 -0.63 -6.71
C ALA A 385 -18.10 0.48 -7.63
N LEU A 386 -16.91 0.99 -7.31
CA LEU A 386 -16.22 1.99 -8.12
C LEU A 386 -15.83 1.43 -9.50
N GLY A 387 -15.25 0.23 -9.55
CA GLY A 387 -14.89 -0.46 -10.79
C GLY A 387 -16.12 -0.75 -11.65
N ALA A 388 -17.21 -1.24 -11.05
CA ALA A 388 -18.48 -1.45 -11.74
C ALA A 388 -19.07 -0.13 -12.28
N CYS A 389 -18.98 0.98 -11.53
CA CYS A 389 -19.42 2.29 -11.98
C CYS A 389 -18.63 2.77 -13.21
N PHE A 390 -17.29 2.66 -13.16
CA PHE A 390 -16.43 2.98 -14.31
C PHE A 390 -16.72 2.10 -15.52
N ALA A 391 -16.96 0.80 -15.32
CA ALA A 391 -17.36 -0.11 -16.40
C ALA A 391 -18.69 0.31 -17.03
N VAL A 392 -19.72 0.61 -16.24
CA VAL A 392 -21.03 1.08 -16.73
C VAL A 392 -20.90 2.41 -17.48
N LEU A 393 -20.17 3.38 -16.93
CA LEU A 393 -19.93 4.66 -17.58
C LEU A 393 -19.19 4.49 -18.91
N GLY A 394 -18.19 3.60 -18.96
CA GLY A 394 -17.47 3.24 -20.18
C GLY A 394 -18.40 2.63 -21.24
N ILE A 395 -19.24 1.68 -20.86
CA ILE A 395 -20.26 1.09 -21.75
C ILE A 395 -21.21 2.17 -22.26
N MET A 396 -21.74 3.01 -21.38
CA MET A 396 -22.66 4.08 -21.75
C MET A 396 -22.04 5.02 -22.78
N VAL A 397 -20.80 5.46 -22.58
CA VAL A 397 -20.08 6.30 -23.54
C VAL A 397 -19.86 5.57 -24.87
N SER A 398 -19.65 4.25 -24.85
CA SER A 398 -19.50 3.47 -26.08
C SER A 398 -20.80 3.35 -26.89
N LEU A 399 -21.96 3.39 -26.26
CA LEU A 399 -23.26 3.22 -26.91
C LEU A 399 -23.80 4.53 -27.53
N VAL A 400 -23.19 5.67 -27.24
CA VAL A 400 -23.64 6.97 -27.73
C VAL A 400 -23.33 7.12 -29.23
N PRO A 401 -24.33 7.48 -30.09
CA PRO A 401 -24.15 7.51 -31.53
C PRO A 401 -23.30 8.70 -32.03
N PHE A 402 -23.33 9.84 -31.33
CA PHE A 402 -22.65 11.05 -31.76
C PHE A 402 -21.22 11.13 -31.21
N SER A 403 -20.23 11.31 -32.08
CA SER A 403 -18.81 11.37 -31.69
C SER A 403 -18.49 12.48 -30.69
N TRP A 404 -19.07 13.68 -30.83
CA TRP A 404 -18.81 14.78 -29.90
C TRP A 404 -19.27 14.49 -28.47
N GLN A 405 -20.44 13.84 -28.32
CA GLN A 405 -20.98 13.42 -27.03
C GLN A 405 -20.09 12.35 -26.38
N ARG A 406 -19.50 11.46 -27.21
CA ARG A 406 -18.51 10.51 -26.72
C ARG A 406 -17.32 11.22 -26.10
N TYR A 407 -16.68 12.22 -26.73
CA TYR A 407 -15.55 12.91 -26.06
C TYR A 407 -15.96 13.62 -24.78
N ILE A 408 -17.13 14.26 -24.75
CA ILE A 408 -17.60 14.92 -23.52
C ILE A 408 -17.75 13.87 -22.42
N GLY A 409 -18.36 12.72 -22.71
CA GLY A 409 -18.47 11.62 -21.77
C GLY A 409 -17.10 11.13 -21.28
N ARG A 410 -16.14 10.93 -22.21
CA ARG A 410 -14.76 10.53 -21.88
C ARG A 410 -14.07 11.55 -20.98
N PHE A 411 -14.19 12.84 -21.32
CA PHE A 411 -13.61 13.94 -20.56
C PHE A 411 -14.21 14.01 -19.15
N LEU A 412 -15.54 13.86 -19.01
CA LEU A 412 -16.23 13.85 -17.73
C LEU A 412 -15.81 12.66 -16.86
N ILE A 413 -15.60 11.47 -17.44
CA ILE A 413 -15.10 10.29 -16.72
C ILE A 413 -13.67 10.54 -16.23
N ILE A 414 -12.80 11.11 -17.06
CA ILE A 414 -11.42 11.45 -16.67
C ILE A 414 -11.43 12.52 -15.57
N LEU A 415 -12.26 13.55 -15.69
CA LEU A 415 -12.43 14.58 -14.67
C LEU A 415 -12.91 13.98 -13.34
N LEU A 416 -13.88 13.06 -13.39
CA LEU A 416 -14.35 12.33 -12.22
C LEU A 416 -13.22 11.51 -11.58
N ALA A 417 -12.43 10.79 -12.38
CA ALA A 417 -11.28 10.04 -11.91
C ALA A 417 -10.27 10.96 -11.21
N ILE A 418 -9.95 12.12 -11.80
CA ILE A 418 -9.04 13.11 -11.20
C ILE A 418 -9.61 13.65 -9.88
N LEU A 419 -10.91 13.95 -9.81
CA LEU A 419 -11.56 14.38 -8.58
C LEU A 419 -11.46 13.32 -7.48
N ILE A 420 -11.75 12.05 -7.81
CA ILE A 420 -11.62 10.92 -6.88
C ILE A 420 -10.16 10.77 -6.42
N TRP A 421 -9.20 10.83 -7.33
CA TRP A 421 -7.78 10.76 -7.00
C TRP A 421 -7.34 11.90 -6.08
N SER A 422 -7.76 13.13 -6.38
CA SER A 422 -7.46 14.32 -5.57
C SER A 422 -8.07 14.24 -4.16
N SER A 423 -9.23 13.58 -4.02
CA SER A 423 -9.89 13.38 -2.73
C SER A 423 -9.06 12.56 -1.73
N GLY A 424 -8.18 11.66 -2.21
CA GLY A 424 -7.24 10.96 -1.34
C GLY A 424 -6.25 11.93 -0.69
N SER A 425 -5.70 12.87 -1.45
CA SER A 425 -4.78 13.91 -0.92
C SER A 425 -5.43 14.75 0.18
N TRP A 426 -6.71 15.05 0.00
CA TRP A 426 -7.52 15.84 0.92
C TRP A 426 -7.72 15.14 2.26
N SER A 427 -7.83 13.82 2.24
CA SER A 427 -8.12 13.06 3.43
C SER A 427 -6.96 13.09 4.44
N LYS A 428 -5.68 13.22 4.03
CA LYS A 428 -4.47 13.11 4.90
C LYS A 428 -4.46 13.96 6.19
N ASN A 429 -5.18 15.07 6.24
CA ASN A 429 -5.08 16.06 7.32
C ASN A 429 -5.83 15.68 8.60
N TYR A 430 -5.36 16.22 9.73
CA TYR A 430 -5.97 16.08 11.05
C TYR A 430 -6.47 17.43 11.54
N PHE A 431 -7.40 17.38 12.48
CA PHE A 431 -7.82 18.55 13.25
C PHE A 431 -8.24 18.09 14.65
N VAL A 432 -8.23 19.02 15.60
CA VAL A 432 -8.69 18.76 16.97
C VAL A 432 -10.12 19.25 17.09
N GLY A 433 -11.00 18.56 17.80
CA GLY A 433 -12.38 19.01 17.89
C GLY A 433 -13.03 18.63 19.19
N LYS A 434 -14.19 19.21 19.42
CA LYS A 434 -15.03 18.92 20.58
C LYS A 434 -15.81 17.63 20.31
N HIS A 435 -15.81 16.70 21.27
CA HIS A 435 -16.54 15.43 21.21
C HIS A 435 -17.48 15.31 22.40
N LEU A 436 -18.75 15.05 22.11
CA LEU A 436 -19.76 14.84 23.15
C LEU A 436 -19.67 13.41 23.67
N VAL A 437 -19.39 13.25 24.96
CA VAL A 437 -19.36 11.93 25.61
C VAL A 437 -20.79 11.45 25.86
N ALA A 438 -21.12 10.25 25.40
CA ALA A 438 -22.44 9.66 25.60
C ALA A 438 -22.76 9.56 27.11
N GLY A 439 -23.83 10.23 27.55
CA GLY A 439 -24.27 10.23 28.96
C GLY A 439 -23.74 11.40 29.81
N ALA A 440 -22.87 12.28 29.27
CA ALA A 440 -22.40 13.48 29.98
C ALA A 440 -22.78 14.76 29.20
N ARG A 441 -23.09 15.85 29.92
CA ARG A 441 -23.30 17.20 29.32
C ARG A 441 -21.99 17.92 28.97
N ARG A 442 -20.84 17.27 29.13
CA ARG A 442 -19.51 17.87 28.94
C ARG A 442 -18.89 17.41 27.62
N TYR A 443 -18.23 18.34 26.93
CA TYR A 443 -17.41 18.04 25.76
C TYR A 443 -15.98 17.71 26.21
N ARG A 444 -15.39 16.72 25.53
CA ARG A 444 -13.97 16.40 25.62
C ARG A 444 -13.28 16.74 24.32
N LEU A 445 -11.98 17.02 24.40
CA LEU A 445 -11.17 17.19 23.21
C LEU A 445 -10.91 15.85 22.56
N ALA A 446 -10.95 15.84 21.23
CA ALA A 446 -10.73 14.65 20.44
C ALA A 446 -9.91 14.95 19.19
N LEU A 447 -9.11 13.98 18.80
CA LEU A 447 -8.41 13.98 17.53
C LEU A 447 -9.36 13.47 16.45
N TYR A 448 -9.55 14.27 15.40
CA TYR A 448 -10.29 13.90 14.21
C TYR A 448 -9.38 13.85 13.00
N TYR A 449 -9.82 13.06 12.02
CA TYR A 449 -9.16 12.85 10.75
C TYR A 449 -10.12 13.22 9.62
N GLY A 450 -9.68 14.00 8.63
CA GLY A 450 -10.50 14.46 7.50
C GLY A 450 -10.87 15.95 7.57
N TYR A 451 -12.06 16.32 7.09
CA TYR A 451 -12.52 17.71 7.03
C TYR A 451 -13.54 18.05 8.12
N PRO A 452 -13.44 19.24 8.74
CA PRO A 452 -14.38 19.71 9.76
C PRO A 452 -15.74 20.16 9.17
N PHE A 453 -16.20 19.51 8.11
CA PHE A 453 -17.45 19.84 7.42
C PHE A 453 -18.39 18.63 7.33
N ARG A 454 -19.69 18.93 7.23
CA ARG A 454 -20.73 17.96 6.91
C ARG A 454 -21.37 18.37 5.59
N ILE A 455 -21.25 17.54 4.56
CA ILE A 455 -21.89 17.78 3.25
C ILE A 455 -23.10 16.87 3.17
N MET A 456 -24.30 17.45 3.02
CA MET A 456 -25.55 16.71 2.83
C MET A 456 -25.78 15.61 3.91
N GLY A 457 -25.40 15.89 5.17
CA GLY A 457 -25.51 14.93 6.27
C GLY A 457 -24.37 13.91 6.40
N LEU A 458 -23.50 13.79 5.39
CA LEU A 458 -22.29 12.96 5.45
C LEU A 458 -21.18 13.69 6.20
N ARG A 459 -20.66 13.08 7.26
CA ARG A 459 -19.51 13.60 8.01
C ARG A 459 -18.24 13.27 7.22
N LEU A 460 -17.51 14.30 6.78
CA LEU A 460 -16.22 14.14 6.10
C LEU A 460 -15.04 13.95 7.05
N TYR A 461 -15.33 13.62 8.31
CA TYR A 461 -14.35 13.39 9.34
C TYR A 461 -14.67 12.16 10.17
N HIS A 462 -13.62 11.48 10.61
CA HIS A 462 -13.70 10.32 11.47
C HIS A 462 -12.99 10.60 12.79
N LEU A 463 -13.59 10.17 13.90
CA LEU A 463 -12.98 10.22 15.23
C LEU A 463 -11.79 9.26 15.30
N VAL A 464 -10.61 9.75 15.70
CA VAL A 464 -9.40 8.95 15.87
C VAL A 464 -9.27 8.52 17.32
N GLU A 465 -9.21 9.49 18.22
CA GLU A 465 -8.95 9.30 19.65
C GLU A 465 -9.72 10.38 20.44
N VAL A 466 -10.31 10.00 21.56
CA VAL A 466 -10.88 10.95 22.53
C VAL A 466 -9.88 11.07 23.66
N VAL A 467 -9.58 12.30 24.05
CA VAL A 467 -8.63 12.63 25.09
C VAL A 467 -9.39 13.02 26.37
N GLU A 468 -8.73 12.92 27.52
CA GLU A 468 -9.38 13.18 28.82
C GLU A 468 -9.63 14.67 29.10
N ALA A 469 -8.89 15.57 28.45
CA ALA A 469 -9.05 17.03 28.59
C ALA A 469 -10.46 17.52 28.23
N SER A 470 -11.05 18.35 29.10
CA SER A 470 -12.34 19.01 28.86
C SER A 470 -12.19 20.26 27.99
N GLU A 471 -13.32 20.77 27.50
CA GLU A 471 -13.40 22.03 26.76
C GLU A 471 -12.96 23.25 27.59
N ASP A 472 -13.06 23.17 28.92
CA ASP A 472 -12.79 24.28 29.85
C ASP A 472 -11.31 24.74 29.85
N VAL A 473 -10.43 23.93 29.25
CA VAL A 473 -8.98 24.19 29.15
C VAL A 473 -8.66 25.21 28.04
N ILE A 474 -9.62 25.51 27.17
CA ILE A 474 -9.46 26.48 26.09
C ILE A 474 -9.64 27.88 26.66
N GLU A 475 -8.55 28.67 26.67
CA GLU A 475 -8.55 29.98 27.31
C GLU A 475 -8.85 31.13 26.33
N THR A 476 -8.49 30.97 25.05
CA THR A 476 -8.55 32.05 24.07
C THR A 476 -9.45 31.72 22.86
N PRO A 477 -10.09 32.74 22.25
CA PRO A 477 -10.88 32.53 21.03
C PRO A 477 -10.02 32.07 19.84
N ALA A 478 -8.72 32.41 19.84
CA ALA A 478 -7.78 31.92 18.83
C ALA A 478 -7.55 30.41 18.94
N GLU A 479 -7.43 29.87 20.15
CA GLU A 479 -7.31 28.43 20.40
C GLU A 479 -8.59 27.68 19.98
N GLU A 480 -9.76 28.26 20.23
CA GLU A 480 -11.03 27.68 19.79
C GLU A 480 -11.14 27.59 18.26
N LEU A 481 -10.68 28.62 17.54
CA LEU A 481 -10.60 28.59 16.08
C LEU A 481 -9.56 27.58 15.58
N ALA A 482 -8.44 27.43 16.29
CA ALA A 482 -7.36 26.53 15.93
C ALA A 482 -7.76 25.04 16.00
N LEU A 483 -8.71 24.66 16.86
CA LEU A 483 -9.23 23.29 16.93
C LEU A 483 -9.58 22.77 15.54
N TRP A 484 -10.44 23.50 14.82
CA TRP A 484 -10.99 23.08 13.54
C TRP A 484 -10.05 23.35 12.35
N GLN A 485 -8.82 23.82 12.60
CA GLN A 485 -7.83 24.02 11.54
C GLN A 485 -7.14 22.71 11.16
N ARG A 486 -6.83 22.59 9.87
CA ARG A 486 -6.12 21.43 9.33
C ARG A 486 -4.64 21.53 9.67
N MET A 487 -4.12 20.49 10.30
CA MET A 487 -2.72 20.43 10.72
C MET A 487 -2.14 19.03 10.55
N THR A 488 -0.83 18.90 10.71
CA THR A 488 -0.19 17.58 10.70
C THR A 488 -0.58 16.79 11.94
N ILE A 489 -0.44 15.46 11.88
CA ILE A 489 -0.71 14.63 13.07
C ILE A 489 0.18 15.02 14.26
N PHE A 490 1.41 15.43 14.01
CA PHE A 490 2.36 15.82 15.06
C PHE A 490 1.96 17.13 15.71
N ASP A 491 1.47 18.10 14.93
CA ASP A 491 0.93 19.36 15.46
C ASP A 491 -0.35 19.12 16.26
N ALA A 492 -1.26 18.27 15.77
CA ALA A 492 -2.48 17.93 16.48
C ALA A 492 -2.19 17.21 17.82
N ARG A 493 -1.22 16.28 17.84
CA ARG A 493 -0.80 15.59 19.07
C ARG A 493 -0.07 16.54 20.03
N ALA A 494 0.74 17.44 19.52
CA ALA A 494 1.39 18.49 20.29
C ALA A 494 0.36 19.35 21.03
N MET A 495 -0.63 19.86 20.28
CA MET A 495 -1.74 20.66 20.81
C MET A 495 -2.57 19.89 21.84
N LEU A 496 -2.94 18.64 21.55
CA LEU A 496 -3.67 17.79 22.50
C LEU A 496 -2.89 17.50 23.78
N GLY A 497 -1.58 17.24 23.67
CA GLY A 497 -0.72 17.02 24.84
C GLY A 497 -0.63 18.26 25.72
N LEU A 498 -0.56 19.46 25.11
CA LEU A 498 -0.59 20.73 25.84
C LEU A 498 -1.91 20.91 26.61
N TYR A 499 -3.05 20.62 25.99
CA TYR A 499 -4.34 20.69 26.68
C TYR A 499 -4.47 19.65 27.79
N CYS A 500 -3.95 18.43 27.62
CA CYS A 500 -3.88 17.45 28.72
C CYS A 500 -3.06 17.98 29.89
N TYR A 501 -1.90 18.58 29.60
CA TYR A 501 -1.00 19.11 30.62
C TYR A 501 -1.67 20.24 31.41
N ARG A 502 -2.30 21.21 30.73
CA ARG A 502 -3.06 22.30 31.38
C ARG A 502 -4.26 21.80 32.19
N ALA A 503 -4.89 20.72 31.77
CA ALA A 503 -5.99 20.08 32.50
C ALA A 503 -5.54 19.28 33.73
N GLY A 504 -4.23 19.10 33.96
CA GLY A 504 -3.68 18.25 35.02
C GLY A 504 -3.68 16.75 34.70
N TYR A 505 -3.99 16.34 33.47
CA TYR A 505 -3.95 14.93 33.03
C TYR A 505 -2.54 14.55 32.53
N TYR A 506 -1.56 14.54 33.44
CA TYR A 506 -0.15 14.33 33.14
C TYR A 506 0.18 13.02 32.38
N PRO A 507 -0.36 11.83 32.75
CA PRO A 507 -0.08 10.61 31.99
C PRO A 507 -0.62 10.65 30.55
N ALA A 508 -1.77 11.33 30.35
CA ALA A 508 -2.35 11.50 29.02
C ALA A 508 -1.54 12.48 28.16
N ALA A 509 -0.97 13.53 28.76
CA ALA A 509 -0.05 14.45 28.09
C ALA A 509 1.22 13.72 27.64
N GLN A 510 1.83 12.95 28.54
CA GLN A 510 3.02 12.14 28.23
C GLN A 510 2.73 11.17 27.08
N ALA A 511 1.58 10.48 27.11
CA ALA A 511 1.18 9.54 26.07
C ALA A 511 1.02 10.20 24.68
N GLN A 512 0.59 11.47 24.60
CA GLN A 512 0.47 12.18 23.33
C GLN A 512 1.83 12.62 22.79
N TRP A 513 2.69 13.18 23.63
CA TRP A 513 4.00 13.67 23.22
C TRP A 513 5.02 12.54 22.93
N THR A 514 4.98 11.45 23.70
CA THR A 514 5.84 10.27 23.45
C THR A 514 5.56 9.59 22.11
N ARG A 515 4.33 9.70 21.58
CA ARG A 515 3.95 9.21 20.25
C ARG A 515 4.49 10.08 19.10
N ILE A 516 5.00 11.27 19.36
CA ILE A 516 5.67 12.10 18.35
C ILE A 516 7.12 11.59 18.22
N PRO A 517 7.58 11.23 17.00
CA PRO A 517 8.96 10.81 16.77
C PRO A 517 9.96 11.88 17.24
N GLU A 518 11.08 11.46 17.81
CA GLU A 518 12.09 12.34 18.39
C GLU A 518 12.57 13.44 17.43
N ARG A 519 12.83 13.08 16.16
CA ARG A 519 13.19 14.03 15.09
C ARG A 519 12.18 15.16 14.90
N ASN A 520 10.89 14.88 15.09
CA ASN A 520 9.83 15.89 15.03
C ASN A 520 9.66 16.63 16.36
N ARG A 521 9.97 16.01 17.51
CA ARG A 521 9.95 16.70 18.81
C ARG A 521 10.99 17.80 18.90
N ILE A 522 12.20 17.60 18.38
CA ILE A 522 13.29 18.59 18.39
C ILE A 522 12.88 19.92 17.70
N LEU A 523 11.98 19.86 16.71
CA LEU A 523 11.44 21.05 16.04
C LEU A 523 10.47 21.86 16.91
N ARG A 524 10.09 21.34 18.09
CA ARG A 524 9.12 21.94 19.02
C ARG A 524 9.79 22.00 20.42
N PRO A 525 10.75 22.93 20.63
CA PRO A 525 11.57 22.95 21.84
C PRO A 525 10.74 23.11 23.13
N GLU A 526 9.64 23.86 23.07
CA GLU A 526 8.71 24.04 24.19
C GLU A 526 8.11 22.71 24.67
N ILE A 527 7.77 21.81 23.74
CA ILE A 527 7.19 20.49 24.07
C ILE A 527 8.24 19.58 24.69
N VAL A 528 9.48 19.64 24.20
CA VAL A 528 10.58 18.87 24.77
C VAL A 528 10.85 19.31 26.21
N HIS A 529 10.84 20.62 26.45
CA HIS A 529 10.98 21.17 27.79
C HIS A 529 9.88 20.68 28.73
N LEU A 530 8.61 20.82 28.33
CA LEU A 530 7.46 20.36 29.11
C LEU A 530 7.44 18.84 29.34
N LEU A 531 7.88 18.05 28.36
CA LEU A 531 7.97 16.60 28.49
C LEU A 531 9.04 16.19 29.51
N ASN A 532 10.19 16.85 29.51
CA ASN A 532 11.25 16.59 30.50
C ASN A 532 10.79 16.96 31.92
N GLU A 533 10.12 18.10 32.06
CA GLU A 533 9.53 18.52 33.33
C GLU A 533 8.51 17.48 33.83
N LEU A 534 7.59 17.06 32.95
CA LEU A 534 6.57 16.06 33.23
C LEU A 534 7.16 14.70 33.64
N GLU A 535 8.22 14.26 32.96
CA GLU A 535 8.93 13.02 33.29
C GLU A 535 9.59 13.10 34.66
N SER A 536 10.17 14.25 35.02
CA SER A 536 10.72 14.46 36.37
C SER A 536 9.63 14.39 37.45
N GLN A 537 8.48 15.02 37.22
CA GLN A 537 7.35 15.01 38.16
C GLN A 537 6.77 13.60 38.35
N LEU A 538 6.53 12.87 37.26
CA LEU A 538 6.05 11.49 37.31
C LEU A 538 7.07 10.52 37.93
N ALA A 539 8.37 10.79 37.80
CA ALA A 539 9.41 10.02 38.46
C ALA A 539 9.40 10.23 39.98
N LEU A 540 9.21 11.48 40.44
CA LEU A 540 9.05 11.81 41.86
C LEU A 540 7.79 11.15 42.45
N GLU A 541 6.65 11.26 41.77
CA GLU A 541 5.39 10.62 42.20
C GLU A 541 5.52 9.09 42.30
N LYS A 542 6.25 8.46 41.35
CA LYS A 542 6.56 7.03 41.40
C LYS A 542 7.51 6.65 42.53
N GLN A 543 8.41 7.53 42.95
CA GLN A 543 9.28 7.30 44.10
C GLN A 543 8.51 7.42 45.41
N GLU A 544 7.61 8.39 45.53
CA GLU A 544 6.76 8.58 46.71
C GLU A 544 5.73 7.46 46.90
N THR A 545 5.25 6.87 45.80
CA THR A 545 4.23 5.81 45.83
C THR A 545 4.82 4.39 45.99
N GLN A 546 6.14 4.22 45.96
CA GLN A 546 6.74 2.93 46.27
C GLN A 546 6.58 2.61 47.77
N PRO A 547 5.96 1.48 48.14
CA PRO A 547 5.90 1.09 49.53
C PRO A 547 7.34 0.85 50.01
N ILE A 548 7.78 1.65 50.99
CA ILE A 548 9.08 1.51 51.64
C ILE A 548 9.22 0.03 52.04
N ARG A 549 10.16 -0.70 51.43
CA ARG A 549 10.39 -2.11 51.80
C ARG A 549 10.72 -2.12 53.29
N ARG A 550 10.18 -3.11 54.01
CA ARG A 550 10.43 -3.29 55.46
C ARG A 550 11.93 -3.30 55.81
N GLN A 551 12.79 -3.67 54.86
CA GLN A 551 14.25 -3.64 54.98
C GLN A 551 14.84 -2.21 55.04
N ASP A 552 14.26 -1.23 54.32
CA ASP A 552 14.73 0.16 54.32
C ASP A 552 14.28 0.93 55.58
N ILE A 553 13.16 0.51 56.18
CA ILE A 553 12.71 1.02 57.50
C ILE A 553 13.63 0.51 58.62
N LEU A 554 14.10 -0.73 58.52
CA LEU A 554 15.04 -1.31 59.49
C LEU A 554 16.42 -0.64 59.38
N ARG A 555 16.88 -0.32 58.17
CA ARG A 555 18.16 0.36 57.92
C ARG A 555 18.20 1.81 58.43
N LYS A 556 17.05 2.49 58.52
CA LYS A 556 16.93 3.83 59.16
C LYS A 556 16.85 3.79 60.69
N LYS A 557 16.65 2.60 61.28
CA LYS A 557 16.57 2.39 62.74
C LYS A 557 17.86 1.87 63.35
N GLU A 558 18.83 1.49 62.52
CA GLU A 558 20.21 1.27 62.95
C GLU A 558 20.86 2.65 63.07
N GLU A 559 21.16 3.06 64.30
CA GLU A 559 22.07 4.18 64.56
C GLU A 559 23.33 3.99 63.71
N PRO A 560 23.92 5.07 63.14
CA PRO A 560 25.16 4.92 62.40
C PRO A 560 26.21 4.35 63.35
N ILE A 561 26.64 3.12 63.10
CA ILE A 561 27.79 2.53 63.75
C ILE A 561 28.98 3.41 63.36
N LEU A 562 29.48 4.19 64.31
CA LEU A 562 30.77 4.85 64.26
C LEU A 562 31.86 3.75 64.31
N GLU A 563 32.00 3.01 63.21
CA GLU A 563 33.19 2.20 62.96
C GLU A 563 34.27 3.14 62.44
N GLY A 564 35.21 3.44 63.34
CA GLY A 564 36.38 4.24 63.06
C GLY A 564 37.22 3.62 61.97
N ASN A 565 37.43 4.39 60.91
CA ASN A 565 38.73 4.59 60.27
C ASN A 565 38.73 6.01 59.75
N LEU A 566 38.94 6.96 60.66
CA LEU A 566 39.42 8.29 60.29
C LEU A 566 40.83 8.10 59.72
N PRO A 567 41.14 8.56 58.49
CA PRO A 567 42.53 8.82 58.13
C PRO A 567 43.10 9.83 59.15
N PRO A 568 44.40 9.75 59.51
CA PRO A 568 44.97 10.67 60.47
C PRO A 568 44.69 12.11 60.02
N ALA A 569 44.19 12.92 60.96
CA ALA A 569 44.00 14.33 60.74
C ALA A 569 45.34 14.95 60.32
N ASP A 570 45.36 15.61 59.17
CA ASP A 570 46.43 16.54 58.80
C ASP A 570 46.42 17.68 59.82
N LEU A 571 47.24 17.51 60.87
CA LEU A 571 47.67 18.60 61.71
C LEU A 571 48.48 19.56 60.83
N PRO A 572 48.20 20.87 60.84
CA PRO A 572 49.02 21.82 60.09
C PRO A 572 50.45 21.75 60.62
N ASN A 573 51.39 21.50 59.71
CA ASN A 573 52.81 21.43 59.99
C ASN A 573 53.29 22.81 60.47
N PRO A 574 53.84 22.95 61.71
CA PRO A 574 54.25 24.24 62.26
C PRO A 574 55.52 24.84 61.60
N TYR A 575 55.99 24.28 60.48
CA TYR A 575 57.19 24.71 59.76
C TYR A 575 56.99 24.93 58.26
N GLU A 576 55.75 25.05 57.77
CA GLU A 576 55.52 25.37 56.37
C GLU A 576 55.66 26.90 56.15
N PRO A 577 56.56 27.36 55.25
CA PRO A 577 56.72 28.78 54.99
C PRO A 577 55.53 29.33 54.20
N VAL A 578 54.98 30.44 54.69
CA VAL A 578 53.89 31.21 54.10
C VAL A 578 54.21 31.58 52.64
N SER A 579 53.39 31.11 51.69
CA SER A 579 53.40 31.66 50.33
C SER A 579 52.55 32.94 50.30
N GLU A 580 53.20 34.05 49.98
CA GLU A 580 52.59 35.38 49.79
C GLU A 580 51.69 35.40 48.54
N GLU A 581 50.42 35.01 48.64
CA GLU A 581 49.46 35.33 47.57
C GLU A 581 48.01 35.57 48.04
N GLU A 582 47.75 35.55 49.35
CA GLU A 582 46.47 36.01 49.92
C GLU A 582 46.62 37.35 50.64
N SER A 583 46.95 38.39 49.87
CA SER A 583 46.54 39.74 50.21
C SER A 583 46.59 40.62 48.97
N HIS A 584 45.44 40.99 48.42
CA HIS A 584 45.11 42.39 48.15
C HIS A 584 43.67 42.57 47.68
N SER A 585 43.02 43.53 48.32
CA SER A 585 41.71 44.10 48.08
C SER A 585 41.69 45.04 46.87
N GLY A 586 40.66 44.97 46.01
CA GLY A 586 40.36 46.02 45.02
C GLY A 586 39.49 45.57 43.82
N PRO A 587 38.71 46.45 43.15
CA PRO A 587 37.39 46.11 42.60
C PRO A 587 37.28 45.90 41.07
N LEU A 588 36.22 45.17 40.68
CA LEU A 588 35.47 45.16 39.39
C LEU A 588 36.20 45.59 38.10
N GLN A 589 36.37 44.66 37.16
CA GLN A 589 36.47 44.99 35.73
C GLN A 589 35.73 44.00 34.81
N ILE A 590 34.89 44.63 33.97
CA ILE A 590 34.11 44.15 32.84
C ILE A 590 35.04 43.58 31.76
N TRP A 591 34.68 42.44 31.16
CA TRP A 591 35.37 41.93 29.96
C TRP A 591 34.43 41.87 28.76
N THR A 592 34.75 42.76 27.82
CA THR A 592 34.21 42.89 26.47
C THR A 592 34.74 41.80 25.53
N THR A 593 33.94 41.55 24.49
CA THR A 593 34.20 40.77 23.28
C THR A 593 35.53 41.08 22.57
N ASN A 594 36.22 40.04 22.07
CA ASN A 594 36.60 39.89 20.65
C ASN A 594 37.41 38.61 20.40
N THR A 595 37.04 37.90 19.33
CA THR A 595 37.79 36.83 18.63
C THR A 595 39.07 37.37 17.99
N PRO A 596 40.09 36.52 17.71
CA PRO A 596 40.24 36.03 16.32
C PRO A 596 40.85 34.62 16.15
N ASP A 597 40.41 33.97 15.05
CA ASP A 597 41.07 33.08 14.09
C ASP A 597 42.29 32.23 14.46
N TYR A 598 42.22 30.91 14.16
CA TYR A 598 43.37 30.10 13.73
C TYR A 598 42.95 29.10 12.60
N PRO A 599 43.90 28.68 11.74
CA PRO A 599 43.68 28.24 10.37
C PRO A 599 43.61 26.71 10.20
N ILE A 600 43.23 26.31 8.98
CA ILE A 600 43.23 24.94 8.48
C ILE A 600 44.63 24.59 7.99
N GLU A 601 45.22 23.50 8.50
CA GLU A 601 46.26 22.75 7.81
C GLU A 601 46.24 21.27 8.25
N SER A 602 46.86 20.44 7.42
CA SER A 602 46.50 19.08 7.03
C SER A 602 47.32 17.95 7.65
N ASP A 603 46.73 16.75 7.56
CA ASP A 603 47.30 15.40 7.50
C ASP A 603 47.78 14.65 8.76
N ASP A 604 47.21 13.44 8.86
CA ASP A 604 47.78 12.15 9.25
C ASP A 604 48.65 12.05 10.52
N GLU A 605 48.09 11.42 11.56
CA GLU A 605 48.54 10.11 12.06
C GLU A 605 47.81 9.69 13.35
N GLU A 606 47.78 8.38 13.53
CA GLU A 606 47.30 7.59 14.65
C GLU A 606 47.59 8.15 16.05
N LEU A 607 46.64 8.04 17.00
CA LEU A 607 46.80 7.27 18.25
C LEU A 607 45.64 7.54 19.25
N ARG A 608 45.07 6.43 19.76
CA ARG A 608 44.69 6.18 21.17
C ARG A 608 43.72 7.15 21.85
N ILE A 609 42.44 6.80 21.77
CA ILE A 609 41.51 7.04 22.89
C ILE A 609 41.66 5.88 23.87
N THR A 610 42.06 6.21 25.09
CA THR A 610 42.10 5.35 26.26
C THR A 610 40.68 4.94 26.68
N THR A 611 40.58 3.68 27.08
CA THR A 611 39.45 2.92 27.62
C THR A 611 38.65 3.60 28.74
N PRO A 612 37.34 3.27 28.89
CA PRO A 612 36.74 2.98 30.19
C PRO A 612 36.85 1.47 30.50
N LEU A 613 37.08 1.17 31.77
CA LEU A 613 37.37 -0.15 32.33
C LEU A 613 36.31 -1.23 32.08
N ASN A 614 36.85 -2.44 31.94
CA ASN A 614 36.22 -3.75 31.78
C ASN A 614 35.16 -4.09 32.83
N GLY A 615 34.11 -4.77 32.35
CA GLY A 615 33.42 -5.84 33.07
C GLY A 615 33.40 -7.08 32.18
N GLU A 616 34.27 -8.04 32.47
CA GLU A 616 34.40 -9.32 31.77
C GLU A 616 33.16 -10.21 32.00
N VAL A 617 32.56 -10.73 30.92
CA VAL A 617 31.92 -12.05 30.92
C VAL A 617 32.34 -12.78 29.65
N LEU A 618 33.12 -13.84 29.85
CA LEU A 618 33.69 -14.70 28.82
C LEU A 618 32.63 -15.46 28.02
N VAL A 619 32.89 -15.46 26.71
CA VAL A 619 32.25 -16.21 25.64
C VAL A 619 32.71 -17.68 25.67
N SER A 620 31.82 -18.65 25.37
CA SER A 620 32.18 -19.68 24.38
C SER A 620 30.98 -20.39 23.75
N LYS A 621 31.07 -20.43 22.41
CA LYS A 621 30.26 -21.08 21.39
C LYS A 621 29.93 -22.55 21.68
N GLN A 622 28.67 -22.91 21.49
CA GLN A 622 28.24 -24.28 21.16
C GLN A 622 28.45 -24.54 19.67
N THR A 623 29.13 -25.64 19.33
CA THR A 623 28.72 -26.48 18.19
C THR A 623 29.21 -27.92 18.34
N LYS A 624 28.30 -28.83 17.96
CA LYS A 624 28.45 -30.23 17.52
C LYS A 624 28.26 -31.39 18.51
N GLU A 625 27.36 -32.26 18.03
CA GLU A 625 27.29 -33.74 18.12
C GLU A 625 26.33 -34.41 19.15
N LEU A 626 25.28 -35.02 18.57
CA LEU A 626 24.52 -36.21 19.01
C LEU A 626 25.44 -37.46 19.09
N PRO A 627 25.00 -38.67 19.55
CA PRO A 627 23.70 -39.11 20.11
C PRO A 627 23.80 -40.00 21.40
N ASN A 628 22.68 -40.27 22.08
CA ASN A 628 22.18 -41.63 22.44
C ASN A 628 21.29 -41.68 23.71
N LYS A 629 20.09 -42.27 23.49
CA LYS A 629 19.38 -43.33 24.22
C LYS A 629 19.25 -43.39 25.76
N GLU A 630 18.03 -43.80 26.12
CA GLU A 630 17.62 -44.71 27.22
C GLU A 630 17.37 -44.12 28.62
N ASN A 631 16.09 -43.93 28.95
CA ASN A 631 15.30 -44.77 29.88
C ASN A 631 14.29 -43.97 30.72
N SER A 632 13.01 -44.30 30.53
CA SER A 632 11.91 -44.19 31.50
C SER A 632 12.09 -45.18 32.67
N PRO A 633 11.20 -45.30 33.69
CA PRO A 633 9.98 -44.55 34.03
C PRO A 633 9.83 -44.20 35.55
N SER A 634 8.82 -43.41 35.92
CA SER A 634 7.97 -43.60 37.13
C SER A 634 6.91 -42.48 37.20
N THR A 635 5.65 -42.77 36.85
CA THR A 635 4.53 -43.03 37.79
C THR A 635 4.37 -41.99 38.91
N ASN A 636 3.34 -41.13 38.82
CA ASN A 636 2.16 -41.31 39.67
C ASN A 636 0.96 -40.43 39.31
N ASN A 637 -0.18 -41.11 39.31
CA ASN A 637 -1.58 -40.69 39.31
C ASN A 637 -1.92 -39.38 40.08
N ARG A 638 -2.84 -38.58 39.52
CA ARG A 638 -4.16 -38.37 40.16
C ARG A 638 -5.20 -37.78 39.21
N THR A 639 -6.23 -38.58 39.03
CA THR A 639 -7.57 -38.32 38.51
C THR A 639 -8.33 -37.26 39.31
N HIS A 640 -9.09 -36.40 38.65
CA HIS A 640 -10.49 -36.15 39.02
C HIS A 640 -11.30 -35.62 37.82
N THR A 641 -12.20 -36.47 37.36
CA THR A 641 -13.36 -36.18 36.53
C THR A 641 -14.51 -35.66 37.39
N SER A 642 -15.28 -34.68 36.90
CA SER A 642 -16.74 -34.77 36.96
C SER A 642 -17.42 -33.84 35.92
N ARG A 643 -18.33 -34.46 35.17
CA ARG A 643 -19.33 -33.88 34.26
C ARG A 643 -20.50 -33.34 35.08
N ARG A 644 -21.23 -32.32 34.60
CA ARG A 644 -22.57 -32.50 33.97
C ARG A 644 -23.23 -31.21 33.47
N GLN A 645 -23.88 -31.34 32.32
CA GLN A 645 -24.93 -30.49 31.75
C GLN A 645 -26.17 -30.44 32.68
N GLU A 646 -26.92 -29.35 32.68
CA GLU A 646 -28.30 -29.27 32.13
C GLU A 646 -28.96 -27.89 32.39
N LEU A 647 -29.67 -27.42 31.36
CA LEU A 647 -30.72 -26.37 31.33
C LEU A 647 -31.98 -26.81 32.15
N PRO A 648 -33.14 -26.08 32.25
CA PRO A 648 -33.61 -24.89 31.52
C PRO A 648 -34.43 -23.82 32.33
N LYS A 649 -34.89 -22.78 31.61
CA LYS A 649 -36.14 -21.98 31.76
C LYS A 649 -36.27 -20.96 32.93
N LYS A 650 -36.24 -19.67 32.58
CA LYS A 650 -37.45 -18.84 32.43
C LYS A 650 -37.19 -17.69 31.47
#